data_AF-A0A4U9HFD7-F1
#
_entry.id   AF-A0A4U9HFD7-F1
#
_cell.length_a   1.000
_cell.length_b   1.000
_cell.length_c   1.000
_cell.angle_alpha   90.00
_cell.angle_beta   90.00
_cell.angle_gamma   90.00
#
_symmetry.space_group_name_H-M   'P 1'
#
loop_
_entity.id
_entity.type
_entity.pdbx_description
1 polymer ?
#
loop_
_entity_poly.entity_id
_entity_poly.type
_entity_poly.pdbx_seq_one_letter_code
_entity_poly.pdbx_strand_id
1 'polypeptide(L)'
;MAILLAALWQTTPRWLPRVLSHWLPAGSQLALQGPLRWQDGGLSLAGAQYKAQQCLLADLGPTRLHYRAGRWQLDSDKLSVDSACLSQLPAGDDGDAPLTLDALQRQLPAIDLTIKQLSILPWQHYAGSLQLRNTAAGQRLSYQGKNLNAEALLDDRQQLTISSLNVLPPNSPHPLQLSGAISVASDFSTLPPQGKLRGEVQTAYLQQPLLMDISWQQGQGVVTLTEKGDRQPLATLPWAITPQQIRIDKGEWRWPYIDQPLSGGVSIALHDWSKGLDETQISARLNVLTAGHNGKGNAVLTLGPGSVGLTRSNLDFQLTGQANLADFSLTASIPGVVSGSILNPTLELRPGSLLRAWGKASPEMKLEEARLPLAGVKVTANGITGRLQSIIRASDSYWGRFRLHLDGLAQDFWPDKGRWQWRYWGNGQLPPLQAKWDVAGSGDWRDSRLTLDRLSTGFDRLKYGMVTVDAPRLTLNKPLSWQRDEARPALNGELQLVADKVSFSGGGHLPASTLALRLQGRDPQNFQWQGKLQAQDIGPIALRGRWDGERLRGEGWWPKQRLAVFQPFLAPDLNMTLRDGEFYAQAAFSAAREQGFAAGGHWVVKNGGMWMKDGELSGLDFVMSYRLQNHLCCWAPSSR
;
A
#
# COMPACT_ATOMS: atom_id res chain seq x y z
N MET A 1 23.47 58.45 -52.48
CA MET A 1 22.63 57.23 -52.47
C MET A 1 23.20 56.13 -51.58
N ALA A 2 24.47 55.72 -51.76
CA ALA A 2 25.11 54.69 -50.92
C ALA A 2 25.18 55.03 -49.41
N ILE A 3 25.45 56.29 -49.06
CA ILE A 3 25.49 56.74 -47.65
C ILE A 3 24.10 56.69 -47.00
N LEU A 4 23.05 57.05 -47.75
CA LEU A 4 21.66 56.94 -47.30
C LEU A 4 21.26 55.49 -47.06
N LEU A 5 21.63 54.58 -47.97
CA LEU A 5 21.40 53.14 -47.81
C LEU A 5 22.17 52.57 -46.61
N ALA A 6 23.43 52.98 -46.40
CA ALA A 6 24.22 52.57 -45.25
C ALA A 6 23.67 53.13 -43.93
N ALA A 7 23.17 54.37 -43.91
CA ALA A 7 22.52 54.98 -42.75
C ALA A 7 21.17 54.32 -42.43
N LEU A 8 20.36 54.00 -43.46
CA LEU A 8 19.12 53.23 -43.30
C LEU A 8 19.41 51.84 -42.75
N TRP A 9 20.49 51.22 -43.23
CA TRP A 9 20.94 49.91 -42.81
C TRP A 9 21.42 49.89 -41.36
N GLN A 10 22.25 50.85 -40.93
CA GLN A 10 22.72 50.93 -39.54
C GLN A 10 21.62 51.30 -38.54
N THR A 11 20.57 52.00 -39.00
CA THR A 11 19.41 52.36 -38.16
C THR A 11 18.30 51.31 -38.15
N THR A 12 18.49 50.15 -38.80
CA THR A 12 17.53 49.02 -38.80
C THR A 12 16.95 48.68 -37.44
N PRO A 13 17.70 48.64 -36.32
CA PRO A 13 17.14 48.32 -35.00
C PRO A 13 16.10 49.32 -34.50
N ARG A 14 16.10 50.56 -35.02
CA ARG A 14 15.21 51.64 -34.58
C ARG A 14 13.91 51.73 -35.39
N TRP A 15 13.97 51.46 -36.69
CA TRP A 15 12.80 51.61 -37.57
C TRP A 15 12.13 50.27 -37.89
N LEU A 16 12.88 49.18 -38.07
CA LEU A 16 12.32 47.89 -38.49
C LEU A 16 11.29 47.35 -37.49
N PRO A 17 11.52 47.39 -36.16
CA PRO A 17 10.49 47.03 -35.20
C PRO A 17 9.20 47.84 -35.27
N ARG A 18 9.29 49.16 -35.56
CA ARG A 18 8.13 50.06 -35.66
C ARG A 18 7.33 49.85 -36.93
N VAL A 19 7.97 49.36 -37.99
CA VAL A 19 7.28 48.99 -39.22
C VAL A 19 6.60 47.62 -39.05
N LEU A 20 7.32 46.66 -38.46
CA LEU A 20 6.78 45.33 -38.21
C LEU A 20 5.65 45.33 -37.17
N SER A 21 5.58 46.29 -36.26
CA SER A 21 4.50 46.36 -35.26
C SER A 21 3.09 46.49 -35.85
N HIS A 22 2.94 46.89 -37.12
CA HIS A 22 1.63 46.90 -37.78
C HIS A 22 1.15 45.48 -38.17
N TRP A 23 2.08 44.52 -38.25
CA TRP A 23 1.83 43.13 -38.62
C TRP A 23 1.95 42.18 -37.43
N LEU A 24 2.30 42.70 -36.26
CA LEU A 24 2.43 41.92 -35.04
C LEU A 24 1.15 42.06 -34.19
N PRO A 25 0.80 41.05 -33.37
CA PRO A 25 -0.38 41.10 -32.49
C PRO A 25 -0.39 42.35 -31.59
N ALA A 26 -1.58 42.87 -31.27
CA ALA A 26 -1.71 44.03 -30.41
C ALA A 26 -0.98 43.82 -29.06
N GLY A 27 -0.22 44.84 -28.64
CA GLY A 27 0.57 44.78 -27.41
C GLY A 27 1.90 44.03 -27.52
N SER A 28 2.28 43.50 -28.68
CA SER A 28 3.58 42.87 -28.87
C SER A 28 4.68 43.86 -29.29
N GLN A 29 5.92 43.58 -28.87
CA GLN A 29 7.09 44.41 -29.18
C GLN A 29 8.26 43.53 -29.61
N LEU A 30 8.83 43.81 -30.78
CA LEU A 30 10.08 43.24 -31.24
C LEU A 30 11.23 44.22 -30.93
N ALA A 31 12.34 43.74 -30.39
CA ALA A 31 13.53 44.55 -30.13
C ALA A 31 14.76 43.85 -30.70
N LEU A 32 15.48 44.50 -31.61
CA LEU A 32 16.71 43.96 -32.21
C LEU A 32 17.92 44.36 -31.38
N GLN A 33 18.76 43.38 -31.02
CA GLN A 33 19.99 43.60 -30.26
C GLN A 33 21.14 43.95 -31.21
N GLY A 34 21.18 45.21 -31.64
CA GLY A 34 22.22 45.73 -32.53
C GLY A 34 21.87 45.69 -34.02
N PRO A 35 22.65 46.39 -34.87
CA PRO A 35 22.37 46.53 -36.30
C PRO A 35 22.59 45.22 -37.05
N LEU A 36 21.84 45.05 -38.14
CA LEU A 36 22.12 43.99 -39.13
C LEU A 36 23.49 44.25 -39.74
N ARG A 37 24.36 43.24 -39.77
CA ARG A 37 25.68 43.33 -40.40
C ARG A 37 25.74 42.35 -41.56
N TRP A 38 26.38 42.74 -42.65
CA TRP A 38 26.71 41.79 -43.71
C TRP A 38 28.09 41.21 -43.39
N GLN A 39 28.19 39.90 -43.16
CA GLN A 39 29.42 39.20 -42.79
C GLN A 39 29.44 37.83 -43.46
N ASP A 40 30.59 37.45 -44.03
CA ASP A 40 30.83 36.13 -44.65
C ASP A 40 29.78 35.68 -45.68
N GLY A 41 29.27 36.64 -46.47
CA GLY A 41 28.27 36.38 -47.52
C GLY A 41 26.84 36.17 -47.01
N GLY A 42 26.55 36.57 -45.76
CA GLY A 42 25.21 36.55 -45.19
C GLY A 42 24.91 37.73 -44.27
N LEU A 43 23.66 37.84 -43.84
CA LEU A 43 23.15 38.81 -42.87
C LEU A 43 23.31 38.25 -41.46
N SER A 44 24.04 38.94 -40.60
CA SER A 44 24.18 38.62 -39.18
C SER A 44 23.41 39.62 -38.29
N LEU A 45 22.76 39.08 -37.27
CA LEU A 45 22.03 39.78 -36.23
C LEU A 45 22.56 39.30 -34.88
N ALA A 46 22.89 40.21 -33.95
CA ALA A 46 23.44 39.81 -32.65
C ALA A 46 22.39 39.16 -31.74
N GLY A 47 21.11 39.52 -31.90
CA GLY A 47 19.98 38.89 -31.22
C GLY A 47 18.68 39.65 -31.47
N ALA A 48 17.56 39.09 -31.03
CA ALA A 48 16.25 39.72 -31.04
C ALA A 48 15.42 39.28 -29.83
N GLN A 49 14.63 40.18 -29.28
CA GLN A 49 13.67 39.88 -28.23
C GLN A 49 12.27 40.16 -28.71
N TYR A 50 11.36 39.23 -28.44
CA TYR A 50 9.95 39.40 -28.70
C TYR A 50 9.21 39.37 -27.36
N LYS A 51 8.54 40.47 -27.06
CA LYS A 51 7.74 40.64 -25.85
C LYS A 51 6.26 40.63 -26.20
N ALA A 52 5.47 39.86 -25.48
CA ALA A 52 4.01 39.97 -25.47
C ALA A 52 3.63 40.83 -24.26
N GLN A 53 3.13 42.04 -24.52
CA GLN A 53 2.97 43.10 -23.53
C GLN A 53 4.31 43.38 -22.82
N GLN A 54 4.42 43.07 -21.52
CA GLN A 54 5.66 43.19 -20.74
C GLN A 54 6.41 41.85 -20.58
N CYS A 55 5.83 40.74 -21.02
CA CYS A 55 6.36 39.39 -20.86
C CYS A 55 7.33 39.05 -21.99
N LEU A 56 8.57 38.66 -21.69
CA LEU A 56 9.55 38.25 -22.68
C LEU A 56 9.21 36.85 -23.22
N LEU A 57 8.44 36.80 -24.30
CA LEU A 57 7.96 35.55 -24.89
C LEU A 57 9.06 34.80 -25.62
N ALA A 58 9.92 35.49 -26.37
CA ALA A 58 11.05 34.86 -27.03
C ALA A 58 12.33 35.71 -26.99
N ASP A 59 13.47 35.04 -26.78
CA ASP A 59 14.81 35.63 -26.79
C ASP A 59 15.69 34.84 -27.76
N LEU A 60 16.01 35.48 -28.88
CA LEU A 60 16.81 34.96 -29.98
C LEU A 60 18.24 35.47 -29.84
N GLY A 61 19.20 34.54 -29.85
CA GLY A 61 20.62 34.85 -29.84
C GLY A 61 21.18 35.22 -31.23
N PRO A 62 22.51 35.21 -31.37
CA PRO A 62 23.17 35.52 -32.64
C PRO A 62 22.62 34.64 -33.77
N THR A 63 22.19 35.30 -34.84
CA THR A 63 21.49 34.66 -35.96
C THR A 63 22.10 35.10 -37.28
N ARG A 64 22.27 34.17 -38.20
CA ARG A 64 22.85 34.38 -39.53
C ARG A 64 21.89 33.89 -40.59
N LEU A 65 21.58 34.73 -41.56
CA LEU A 65 20.76 34.40 -42.72
C LEU A 65 21.61 34.47 -43.98
N HIS A 66 21.64 33.41 -44.76
CA HIS A 66 22.40 33.34 -45.99
C HIS A 66 21.59 32.69 -47.10
N TYR A 67 21.95 32.98 -48.34
CA TYR A 67 21.29 32.39 -49.51
C TYR A 67 22.29 31.54 -50.28
N ARG A 68 22.11 30.21 -50.27
CA ARG A 68 23.02 29.25 -50.91
C ARG A 68 22.22 28.18 -51.66
N ALA A 69 22.67 27.82 -52.86
CA ALA A 69 22.08 26.76 -53.67
C ALA A 69 20.54 26.86 -53.82
N GLY A 70 20.05 28.07 -54.09
CA GLY A 70 18.62 28.34 -54.30
C GLY A 70 17.75 28.30 -53.03
N ARG A 71 18.37 28.30 -51.84
CA ARG A 71 17.67 28.20 -50.55
C ARG A 71 18.18 29.25 -49.56
N TRP A 72 17.25 29.77 -48.77
CA TRP A 72 17.59 30.53 -47.58
C TRP A 72 18.04 29.57 -46.48
N GLN A 73 19.10 29.92 -45.76
CA GLN A 73 19.62 29.16 -44.63
C GLN A 73 19.71 30.12 -43.45
N LEU A 74 18.91 29.87 -42.42
CA LEU A 74 18.85 30.66 -41.20
C LEU A 74 19.43 29.85 -40.04
N ASP A 75 20.57 30.26 -39.52
CA ASP A 75 21.23 29.61 -38.38
C ASP A 75 21.18 30.53 -37.17
N SER A 76 20.58 30.05 -36.09
CA SER A 76 20.56 30.73 -34.80
C SER A 76 21.32 29.93 -33.75
N ASP A 77 22.14 30.61 -32.96
CA ASP A 77 22.91 29.97 -31.90
C ASP A 77 22.00 29.55 -30.73
N LYS A 78 20.97 30.34 -30.41
CA LYS A 78 20.06 30.07 -29.30
C LYS A 78 18.68 30.69 -29.54
N LEU A 79 17.62 29.98 -29.14
CA LEU A 79 16.29 30.53 -28.99
C LEU A 79 15.70 30.06 -27.66
N SER A 80 15.27 31.00 -26.83
CA SER A 80 14.49 30.72 -25.62
C SER A 80 13.06 31.18 -25.81
N VAL A 81 12.07 30.34 -25.49
CA VAL A 81 10.64 30.69 -25.56
C VAL A 81 9.99 30.47 -24.20
N ASP A 82 9.35 31.49 -23.63
CA ASP A 82 8.58 31.37 -22.39
C ASP A 82 7.12 31.06 -22.69
N SER A 83 6.73 29.81 -22.42
CA SER A 83 5.36 29.33 -22.64
C SER A 83 4.32 30.01 -21.74
N ALA A 84 4.71 30.50 -20.56
CA ALA A 84 3.79 31.21 -19.68
C ALA A 84 3.36 32.57 -20.27
N CYS A 85 4.24 33.18 -21.08
CA CYS A 85 3.95 34.44 -21.77
C CYS A 85 2.94 34.31 -22.92
N LEU A 86 2.64 33.11 -23.42
CA LEU A 86 1.67 32.92 -24.51
C LEU A 86 0.27 33.42 -24.14
N SER A 87 -0.10 33.29 -22.87
CA SER A 87 -1.38 33.77 -22.32
C SER A 87 -1.57 35.29 -22.39
N GLN A 88 -0.49 36.06 -22.61
CA GLN A 88 -0.51 37.51 -22.71
C GLN A 88 -0.80 38.02 -24.12
N LEU A 89 -0.80 37.12 -25.12
CA LEU A 89 -1.19 37.47 -26.48
C LEU A 89 -2.72 37.65 -26.54
N PRO A 90 -3.21 38.64 -27.29
CA PRO A 90 -4.65 38.82 -27.47
C PRO A 90 -5.26 37.61 -28.17
N ALA A 91 -6.47 37.22 -27.77
CA ALA A 91 -7.31 36.35 -28.58
C ALA A 91 -7.60 37.08 -29.91
N GLY A 92 -7.53 36.37 -31.04
CA GLY A 92 -7.81 36.98 -32.35
C GLY A 92 -9.23 37.55 -32.38
N ASP A 93 -9.40 38.73 -32.99
CA ASP A 93 -10.72 39.30 -33.23
C ASP A 93 -11.51 38.38 -34.17
N ASP A 94 -12.79 38.12 -33.88
CA ASP A 94 -13.70 37.23 -34.63
C ASP A 94 -13.90 37.63 -36.13
N GLY A 95 -13.31 38.74 -36.58
CA GLY A 95 -13.51 39.33 -37.92
C GLY A 95 -12.41 39.07 -38.95
N ASP A 96 -11.19 38.70 -38.54
CA ASP A 96 -10.11 38.38 -39.48
C ASP A 96 -10.05 36.88 -39.76
N ALA A 97 -10.06 36.50 -41.04
CA ALA A 97 -9.94 35.10 -41.43
C ALA A 97 -8.62 34.54 -40.85
N PRO A 98 -8.66 33.50 -39.99
CA PRO A 98 -7.45 32.97 -39.38
C PRO A 98 -6.50 32.52 -40.49
N LEU A 99 -5.23 32.93 -40.41
CA LEU A 99 -4.22 32.40 -41.31
C LEU A 99 -4.18 30.88 -41.14
N THR A 100 -4.69 30.16 -42.13
CA THR A 100 -4.73 28.71 -42.10
C THR A 100 -3.31 28.18 -42.33
N LEU A 101 -3.00 27.06 -41.68
CA LEU A 101 -1.67 26.47 -41.68
C LEU A 101 -1.20 26.09 -43.10
N ASP A 102 -2.13 25.66 -43.94
CA ASP A 102 -1.89 25.36 -45.35
C ASP A 102 -1.53 26.60 -46.17
N ALA A 103 -2.21 27.74 -45.93
CA ALA A 103 -1.91 29.00 -46.57
C ALA A 103 -0.52 29.51 -46.15
N LEU A 104 -0.21 29.44 -44.85
CA LEU A 104 1.12 29.80 -44.34
C LEU A 104 2.21 28.91 -44.94
N GLN A 105 1.98 27.59 -45.00
CA GLN A 105 2.95 26.64 -45.53
C GLN A 105 3.26 26.88 -47.01
N ARG A 106 2.26 27.24 -47.83
CA ARG A 106 2.47 27.59 -49.25
C ARG A 106 3.19 28.92 -49.45
N GLN A 107 3.10 29.85 -48.49
CA GLN A 107 3.79 31.14 -48.55
C GLN A 107 5.26 31.07 -48.11
N LEU A 108 5.65 30.02 -47.37
CA LEU A 108 7.03 29.88 -46.90
C LEU A 108 7.97 29.53 -48.06
N PRO A 109 9.06 30.30 -48.26
CA PRO A 109 10.06 29.98 -49.29
C PRO A 109 10.81 28.69 -48.94
N ALA A 110 11.57 28.16 -49.90
CA ALA A 110 12.49 27.06 -49.62
C ALA A 110 13.58 27.55 -48.63
N ILE A 111 13.47 27.11 -47.37
CA ILE A 111 14.31 27.56 -46.26
C ILE A 111 14.78 26.38 -45.41
N ASP A 112 16.05 26.39 -45.04
CA ASP A 112 16.64 25.54 -44.01
C ASP A 112 16.86 26.39 -42.76
N LEU A 113 16.17 26.08 -41.66
CA LEU A 113 16.27 26.72 -40.37
C LEU A 113 17.01 25.81 -39.41
N THR A 114 18.11 26.28 -38.82
CA THR A 114 18.86 25.58 -37.78
C THR A 114 18.89 26.44 -36.52
N ILE A 115 18.42 25.90 -35.40
CA ILE A 115 18.59 26.49 -34.07
C ILE A 115 19.44 25.53 -33.26
N LYS A 116 20.67 25.93 -32.91
CA LYS A 116 21.61 25.04 -32.21
C LYS A 116 21.13 24.68 -30.80
N GLN A 117 20.47 25.62 -30.13
CA GLN A 117 19.91 25.42 -28.81
C GLN A 117 18.55 26.10 -28.66
N LEU A 118 17.47 25.33 -28.79
CA LEU A 118 16.11 25.73 -28.45
C LEU A 118 15.78 25.31 -27.01
N SER A 119 15.31 26.25 -26.20
CA SER A 119 14.83 26.00 -24.84
C SER A 119 13.43 26.59 -24.66
N ILE A 120 12.48 25.80 -24.19
CA ILE A 120 11.13 26.25 -23.85
C ILE A 120 11.05 26.33 -22.32
N LEU A 121 10.72 27.48 -21.74
CA LEU A 121 10.56 27.65 -20.30
C LEU A 121 9.11 27.31 -19.88
N PRO A 122 8.90 26.61 -18.74
CA PRO A 122 9.91 26.07 -17.81
C PRO A 122 10.47 24.68 -18.20
N TRP A 123 10.18 24.18 -19.40
CA TRP A 123 10.54 22.85 -19.94
C TRP A 123 11.99 22.69 -20.42
N GLN A 124 12.93 23.41 -19.83
CA GLN A 124 14.35 23.43 -20.22
C GLN A 124 15.05 22.05 -20.13
N HIS A 125 14.45 21.09 -19.43
CA HIS A 125 14.88 19.69 -19.41
C HIS A 125 14.95 19.06 -20.81
N TYR A 126 14.15 19.55 -21.76
CA TYR A 126 14.09 19.04 -23.14
C TYR A 126 14.84 19.89 -24.15
N ALA A 127 15.69 20.83 -23.71
CA ALA A 127 16.45 21.68 -24.61
C ALA A 127 17.37 20.87 -25.54
N GLY A 128 17.52 21.34 -26.77
CA GLY A 128 18.19 20.63 -27.85
C GLY A 128 18.27 21.46 -29.14
N SER A 129 18.84 20.87 -30.19
CA SER A 129 18.93 21.51 -31.51
C SER A 129 17.67 21.23 -32.34
N LEU A 130 17.19 22.23 -33.07
CA LEU A 130 16.08 22.13 -34.01
C LEU A 130 16.61 22.37 -35.43
N GLN A 131 16.26 21.49 -36.35
CA GLN A 131 16.42 21.68 -37.79
C GLN A 131 15.05 21.58 -38.45
N LEU A 132 14.67 22.61 -39.19
CA LEU A 132 13.43 22.65 -39.96
C LEU A 132 13.77 22.95 -41.42
N ARG A 133 13.42 22.05 -42.32
CA ARG A 133 13.59 22.21 -43.76
C ARG A 133 12.23 22.35 -44.41
N ASN A 134 11.97 23.49 -45.04
CA ASN A 134 10.77 23.73 -45.83
C ASN A 134 11.09 23.60 -47.33
N THR A 135 10.30 22.80 -48.04
CA THR A 135 10.40 22.59 -49.49
C THR A 135 9.02 22.54 -50.11
N ALA A 136 8.93 22.56 -51.45
CA ALA A 136 7.66 22.37 -52.15
C ALA A 136 6.99 21.02 -51.84
N ALA A 137 7.76 20.01 -51.41
CA ALA A 137 7.25 18.69 -51.04
C ALA A 137 6.79 18.59 -49.57
N GLY A 138 6.93 19.66 -48.77
CA GLY A 138 6.58 19.67 -47.36
C GLY A 138 7.70 20.14 -46.42
N GLN A 139 7.42 20.03 -45.13
CA GLN A 139 8.28 20.47 -44.02
C GLN A 139 8.84 19.26 -43.28
N ARG A 140 10.17 19.16 -43.19
CA ARG A 140 10.85 18.15 -42.36
C ARG A 140 11.40 18.81 -41.11
N LEU A 141 11.02 18.28 -39.96
CA LEU A 141 11.51 18.69 -38.65
C LEU A 141 12.39 17.58 -38.05
N SER A 142 13.58 17.96 -37.61
CA SER A 142 14.45 17.11 -36.80
C SER A 142 14.80 17.87 -35.52
N TYR A 143 14.57 17.23 -34.38
CA TYR A 143 14.93 17.74 -33.07
C TYR A 143 15.87 16.76 -32.40
N GLN A 144 17.01 17.26 -31.90
CA GLN A 144 18.02 16.44 -31.26
C GLN A 144 18.41 17.02 -29.91
N GLY A 145 18.16 16.28 -28.85
CA GLY A 145 18.39 16.69 -27.48
C GLY A 145 18.71 15.51 -26.58
N LYS A 146 19.15 15.80 -25.35
CA LYS A 146 19.52 14.74 -24.39
C LYS A 146 18.32 13.88 -23.99
N ASN A 147 17.16 14.50 -23.79
CA ASN A 147 15.94 13.87 -23.26
C ASN A 147 14.76 13.90 -24.26
N LEU A 148 14.97 14.47 -25.45
CA LEU A 148 13.97 14.58 -26.50
C LEU A 148 14.65 14.48 -27.86
N ASN A 149 14.26 13.48 -28.65
CA ASN A 149 14.63 13.37 -30.06
C ASN A 149 13.36 13.19 -30.87
N ALA A 150 13.21 13.92 -31.97
CA ALA A 150 12.02 13.86 -32.81
C ALA A 150 12.38 13.98 -34.29
N GLU A 151 11.74 13.18 -35.12
CA GLU A 151 11.77 13.29 -36.57
C GLU A 151 10.34 13.26 -37.10
N ALA A 152 9.98 14.34 -37.80
CA ALA A 152 8.64 14.48 -38.37
C ALA A 152 8.68 15.07 -39.79
N LEU A 153 7.69 14.70 -40.59
CA LEU A 153 7.46 15.21 -41.94
C LEU A 153 6.00 15.63 -42.05
N LEU A 154 5.76 16.90 -42.34
CA LEU A 154 4.45 17.42 -42.74
C LEU A 154 4.44 17.55 -44.26
N ASP A 155 3.62 16.74 -44.93
CA ASP A 155 3.51 16.76 -46.39
C ASP A 155 2.60 17.88 -46.90
N ASP A 156 2.41 17.93 -48.22
CA ASP A 156 1.55 18.89 -48.92
C ASP A 156 0.04 18.62 -48.73
N ARG A 157 -0.32 17.47 -48.13
CA ARG A 157 -1.70 17.06 -47.82
C ARG A 157 -2.05 17.28 -46.35
N GLN A 158 -1.25 18.04 -45.61
CA GLN A 158 -1.42 18.27 -44.17
C GLN A 158 -1.35 16.98 -43.35
N GLN A 159 -0.58 15.98 -43.79
CA GLN A 159 -0.32 14.77 -43.02
C GLN A 159 1.04 14.87 -42.32
N LEU A 160 1.00 14.95 -40.99
CA LEU A 160 2.17 14.90 -40.13
C LEU A 160 2.54 13.44 -39.85
N THR A 161 3.60 12.96 -40.47
CA THR A 161 4.22 11.66 -40.18
C THR A 161 5.32 11.85 -39.14
N ILE A 162 5.18 11.19 -38.00
CA ILE A 162 6.18 11.12 -36.94
C ILE A 162 6.95 9.81 -37.12
N SER A 163 8.17 9.89 -37.66
CA SER A 163 9.02 8.72 -37.91
C SER A 163 9.55 8.14 -36.59
N SER A 164 9.99 9.02 -35.70
CA SER A 164 10.45 8.65 -34.36
C SER A 164 10.32 9.84 -33.43
N LEU A 165 9.72 9.63 -32.26
CA LEU A 165 9.70 10.57 -31.16
C LEU A 165 10.10 9.81 -29.90
N ASN A 166 11.28 10.12 -29.39
CA ASN A 166 11.84 9.52 -28.18
C ASN A 166 11.88 10.60 -27.08
N VAL A 167 11.13 10.38 -26.01
CA VAL A 167 11.03 11.30 -24.87
C VAL A 167 11.47 10.57 -23.61
N LEU A 168 12.37 11.14 -22.83
CA LEU A 168 12.71 10.66 -21.49
C LEU A 168 11.96 11.54 -20.46
N PRO A 169 10.89 11.04 -19.81
CA PRO A 169 10.11 11.82 -18.86
C PRO A 169 10.94 12.20 -17.61
N PRO A 170 10.64 13.32 -16.93
CA PRO A 170 11.31 13.68 -15.69
C PRO A 170 11.01 12.62 -14.64
N ASN A 171 12.05 12.18 -13.91
CA ASN A 171 11.96 11.13 -12.88
C ASN A 171 11.63 9.71 -13.41
N SER A 172 11.75 9.47 -14.72
CA SER A 172 11.67 8.12 -15.31
C SER A 172 13.03 7.70 -15.87
N PRO A 173 13.50 6.46 -15.61
CA PRO A 173 14.70 5.93 -16.24
C PRO A 173 14.45 5.40 -17.67
N HIS A 174 13.18 5.23 -18.07
CA HIS A 174 12.81 4.61 -19.33
C HIS A 174 12.24 5.62 -20.33
N PRO A 175 12.74 5.64 -21.59
CA PRO A 175 12.21 6.49 -22.63
C PRO A 175 10.88 5.96 -23.18
N LEU A 176 9.99 6.89 -23.56
CA LEU A 176 8.80 6.64 -24.35
C LEU A 176 9.16 6.81 -25.83
N GLN A 177 8.91 5.79 -26.64
CA GLN A 177 9.05 5.86 -28.09
C GLN A 177 7.68 5.99 -28.73
N LEU A 178 7.53 6.88 -29.70
CA LEU A 178 6.29 7.13 -30.44
C LEU A 178 6.57 7.25 -31.94
N SER A 179 5.65 6.76 -32.75
CA SER A 179 5.66 6.89 -34.21
C SER A 179 4.23 6.86 -34.74
N GLY A 180 4.00 7.39 -35.94
CA GLY A 180 2.68 7.32 -36.55
C GLY A 180 2.40 8.45 -37.52
N ALA A 181 1.13 8.64 -37.85
CA ALA A 181 0.69 9.69 -38.74
C ALA A 181 -0.57 10.36 -38.22
N ILE A 182 -0.62 11.68 -38.30
CA ILE A 182 -1.72 12.52 -37.84
C ILE A 182 -2.10 13.46 -38.97
N SER A 183 -3.39 13.67 -39.19
CA SER A 183 -3.86 14.75 -40.07
C SER A 183 -3.91 16.06 -39.28
N VAL A 184 -3.25 17.09 -39.79
CA VAL A 184 -3.19 18.40 -39.14
C VAL A 184 -4.48 19.15 -39.45
N ALA A 185 -5.11 19.72 -38.42
CA ALA A 185 -6.29 20.55 -38.58
C ALA A 185 -5.92 21.90 -39.23
N SER A 186 -6.87 22.51 -39.96
CA SER A 186 -6.67 23.81 -40.59
C SER A 186 -6.57 24.96 -39.58
N ASP A 187 -7.17 24.77 -38.41
CA ASP A 187 -7.03 25.64 -37.25
C ASP A 187 -6.32 24.90 -36.11
N PHE A 188 -5.55 25.62 -35.28
CA PHE A 188 -4.84 25.05 -34.13
C PHE A 188 -5.72 24.94 -32.86
N SER A 189 -6.97 25.40 -32.94
CA SER A 189 -7.93 25.36 -31.83
C SER A 189 -8.74 24.05 -31.78
N THR A 190 -8.72 23.28 -32.85
CA THR A 190 -9.46 22.02 -33.00
C THR A 190 -8.52 20.84 -32.96
N LEU A 191 -9.05 19.71 -32.48
CA LEU A 191 -8.30 18.48 -32.41
C LEU A 191 -8.11 17.89 -33.83
N PRO A 192 -6.96 17.25 -34.09
CA PRO A 192 -6.73 16.52 -35.34
C PRO A 192 -7.91 15.61 -35.70
N PRO A 193 -8.47 15.71 -36.93
CA PRO A 193 -9.67 14.97 -37.28
C PRO A 193 -9.43 13.46 -37.35
N GLN A 194 -8.24 13.02 -37.69
CA GLN A 194 -7.86 11.60 -37.67
C GLN A 194 -6.38 11.40 -37.44
N GLY A 195 -6.02 10.24 -36.91
CA GLY A 195 -4.63 9.87 -36.74
C GLY A 195 -4.46 8.45 -36.22
N LYS A 196 -3.22 7.97 -36.34
CA LYS A 196 -2.78 6.69 -35.80
C LYS A 196 -1.39 6.87 -35.21
N LEU A 197 -1.26 6.57 -33.92
CA LEU A 197 -0.01 6.58 -33.18
C LEU A 197 0.27 5.20 -32.61
N ARG A 198 1.55 4.87 -32.58
CA ARG A 198 2.11 3.67 -31.97
C ARG A 198 3.19 4.09 -31.01
N GLY A 199 3.17 3.52 -29.81
CA GLY A 199 4.20 3.73 -28.82
C GLY A 199 4.72 2.43 -28.23
N GLU A 200 5.95 2.48 -27.75
CA GLU A 200 6.55 1.43 -26.93
C GLU A 200 6.99 2.08 -25.61
N VAL A 201 6.55 1.52 -24.48
CA VAL A 201 6.89 2.00 -23.14
C VAL A 201 7.39 0.85 -22.27
N GLN A 202 8.58 0.99 -21.71
CA GLN A 202 9.08 0.07 -20.70
C GLN A 202 8.52 0.45 -19.34
N THR A 203 7.95 -0.51 -18.62
CA THR A 203 7.47 -0.31 -17.24
C THR A 203 8.43 -0.94 -16.24
N ALA A 204 8.37 -0.51 -14.98
CA ALA A 204 9.15 -1.11 -13.90
C ALA A 204 8.60 -2.46 -13.41
N TYR A 205 7.36 -2.79 -13.77
CA TYR A 205 6.64 -3.95 -13.23
C TYR A 205 6.51 -5.12 -14.22
N LEU A 206 6.61 -4.84 -15.52
CA LEU A 206 6.51 -5.84 -16.59
C LEU A 206 7.89 -6.13 -17.17
N GLN A 207 8.13 -7.40 -17.49
CA GLN A 207 9.38 -7.84 -18.11
C GLN A 207 9.47 -7.35 -19.55
N GLN A 208 8.37 -7.45 -20.30
CA GLN A 208 8.32 -6.98 -21.69
C GLN A 208 7.77 -5.53 -21.78
N PRO A 209 8.17 -4.77 -22.80
CA PRO A 209 7.60 -3.46 -23.08
C PRO A 209 6.10 -3.54 -23.38
N LEU A 210 5.38 -2.47 -23.06
CA LEU A 210 3.99 -2.27 -23.49
C LEU A 210 3.96 -1.56 -24.83
N LEU A 211 3.21 -2.14 -25.76
CA LEU A 211 2.85 -1.54 -27.04
C LEU A 211 1.53 -0.80 -26.87
N MET A 212 1.53 0.49 -27.21
CA MET A 212 0.38 1.37 -27.17
C MET A 212 -0.03 1.72 -28.60
N ASP A 213 -1.19 1.25 -29.05
CA ASP A 213 -1.78 1.63 -30.33
C ASP A 213 -2.93 2.62 -30.06
N ILE A 214 -2.89 3.79 -30.69
CA ILE A 214 -3.93 4.81 -30.62
C ILE A 214 -4.41 5.08 -32.04
N SER A 215 -5.72 4.99 -32.29
CA SER A 215 -6.30 5.35 -33.58
C SER A 215 -7.61 6.09 -33.39
N TRP A 216 -7.83 7.16 -34.16
CA TRP A 216 -9.05 7.96 -34.06
C TRP A 216 -9.50 8.56 -35.38
N GLN A 217 -10.78 8.88 -35.43
CA GLN A 217 -11.46 9.58 -36.50
C GLN A 217 -12.63 10.39 -35.92
N GLN A 218 -12.76 11.65 -36.33
CA GLN A 218 -13.83 12.57 -35.94
C GLN A 218 -14.07 12.66 -34.42
N GLY A 219 -12.98 12.80 -33.64
CA GLY A 219 -13.05 12.93 -32.18
C GLY A 219 -13.41 11.65 -31.43
N GLN A 220 -13.41 10.50 -32.10
CA GLN A 220 -13.62 9.18 -31.47
C GLN A 220 -12.48 8.26 -31.84
N GLY A 221 -12.05 7.42 -30.90
CA GLY A 221 -10.93 6.52 -31.13
C GLY A 221 -10.88 5.38 -30.15
N VAL A 222 -9.81 4.60 -30.26
CA VAL A 222 -9.50 3.51 -29.34
C VAL A 222 -8.03 3.61 -28.97
N VAL A 223 -7.74 3.45 -27.67
CA VAL A 223 -6.40 3.16 -27.16
C VAL A 223 -6.34 1.69 -26.79
N THR A 224 -5.35 0.97 -27.33
CA THR A 224 -5.09 -0.42 -27.00
C THR A 224 -3.70 -0.55 -26.38
N LEU A 225 -3.60 -1.23 -25.24
CA LEU A 225 -2.35 -1.53 -24.55
C LEU A 225 -2.12 -3.05 -24.59
N THR A 226 -0.98 -3.47 -25.14
CA THR A 226 -0.64 -4.90 -25.29
C THR A 226 0.81 -5.11 -24.85
N GLU A 227 1.08 -6.15 -24.07
CA GLU A 227 2.46 -6.54 -23.78
C GLU A 227 3.15 -7.10 -25.04
N LYS A 228 4.41 -6.72 -25.27
CA LYS A 228 5.15 -7.16 -26.45
C LYS A 228 5.32 -8.68 -26.45
N GLY A 229 4.79 -9.33 -27.49
CA GLY A 229 4.76 -10.80 -27.62
C GLY A 229 3.41 -11.43 -27.28
N ASP A 230 2.54 -10.70 -26.58
CA ASP A 230 1.19 -11.16 -26.27
C ASP A 230 0.20 -10.90 -27.42
N ARG A 231 -0.78 -11.79 -27.55
CA ARG A 231 -1.85 -11.69 -28.56
C ARG A 231 -3.09 -10.96 -28.08
N GLN A 232 -3.30 -10.91 -26.77
CA GLN A 232 -4.50 -10.35 -26.19
C GLN A 232 -4.16 -9.08 -25.40
N PRO A 233 -4.86 -7.97 -25.65
CA PRO A 233 -4.55 -6.71 -25.00
C PRO A 233 -4.81 -6.75 -23.49
N LEU A 234 -4.02 -5.97 -22.76
CA LEU A 234 -4.24 -5.67 -21.34
C LEU A 234 -5.32 -4.62 -21.15
N ALA A 235 -5.50 -3.72 -22.11
CA ALA A 235 -6.59 -2.76 -22.10
C ALA A 235 -7.02 -2.36 -23.50
N THR A 236 -8.32 -2.20 -23.69
CA THR A 236 -8.93 -1.60 -24.89
C THR A 236 -9.87 -0.52 -24.41
N LEU A 237 -9.57 0.73 -24.72
CA LEU A 237 -10.25 1.91 -24.18
C LEU A 237 -10.82 2.73 -25.34
N PRO A 238 -12.08 2.47 -25.75
CA PRO A 238 -12.78 3.33 -26.68
C PRO A 238 -13.01 4.69 -26.03
N TRP A 239 -12.63 5.76 -26.71
CA TRP A 239 -12.75 7.11 -26.21
C TRP A 239 -13.45 8.03 -27.21
N ALA A 240 -14.10 9.06 -26.67
CA ALA A 240 -14.68 10.17 -27.41
C ALA A 240 -14.28 11.49 -26.73
N ILE A 241 -14.03 12.51 -27.53
CA ILE A 241 -13.63 13.84 -27.06
C ILE A 241 -14.47 14.92 -27.71
N THR A 242 -14.88 15.87 -26.89
CA THR A 242 -15.49 17.14 -27.27
C THR A 242 -14.79 18.26 -26.49
N PRO A 243 -14.96 19.54 -26.86
CA PRO A 243 -14.40 20.65 -26.10
C PRO A 243 -14.82 20.68 -24.61
N GLN A 244 -15.96 20.06 -24.28
CA GLN A 244 -16.52 20.03 -22.92
C GLN A 244 -16.30 18.69 -22.21
N GLN A 245 -16.05 17.59 -22.93
CA GLN A 245 -16.04 16.26 -22.32
C GLN A 245 -15.02 15.31 -22.97
N ILE A 246 -14.29 14.56 -22.15
CA ILE A 246 -13.57 13.34 -22.57
C ILE A 246 -14.28 12.16 -21.94
N ARG A 247 -14.61 11.15 -22.73
CA ARG A 247 -15.29 9.94 -22.24
C ARG A 247 -14.62 8.68 -22.74
N ILE A 248 -14.49 7.70 -21.86
CA ILE A 248 -14.19 6.30 -22.17
C ILE A 248 -15.44 5.50 -21.83
N ASP A 249 -16.04 4.86 -22.84
CA ASP A 249 -17.22 4.01 -22.67
C ASP A 249 -16.87 2.57 -22.96
N LYS A 250 -17.34 1.65 -22.11
CA LYS A 250 -17.16 0.21 -22.31
C LYS A 250 -15.68 -0.16 -22.54
N GLY A 251 -14.77 0.54 -21.88
CA GLY A 251 -13.38 0.14 -21.85
C GLY A 251 -13.26 -1.21 -21.17
N GLU A 252 -12.33 -2.03 -21.61
CA GLU A 252 -12.05 -3.35 -21.05
C GLU A 252 -10.59 -3.41 -20.62
N TRP A 253 -10.33 -4.12 -19.53
CA TRP A 253 -8.98 -4.33 -19.03
C TRP A 253 -8.80 -5.76 -18.52
N ARG A 254 -7.54 -6.21 -18.52
CA ARG A 254 -7.09 -7.50 -18.02
C ARG A 254 -5.75 -7.35 -17.32
N TRP A 255 -5.62 -8.08 -16.21
CA TRP A 255 -4.37 -8.24 -15.46
C TRP A 255 -4.08 -9.74 -15.23
N PRO A 256 -3.24 -10.37 -16.09
CA PRO A 256 -2.96 -11.81 -16.03
C PRO A 256 -1.80 -12.21 -15.11
N TYR A 257 -1.15 -11.26 -14.42
CA TYR A 257 0.14 -11.49 -13.75
C TYR A 257 0.04 -11.98 -12.29
N ILE A 258 -1.15 -12.36 -11.83
CA ILE A 258 -1.38 -12.91 -10.49
C ILE A 258 -2.09 -14.25 -10.60
N ASP A 259 -2.04 -15.08 -9.55
CA ASP A 259 -2.60 -16.44 -9.53
C ASP A 259 -4.04 -16.54 -10.05
N GLN A 260 -4.84 -15.51 -9.80
CA GLN A 260 -6.17 -15.35 -10.36
C GLN A 260 -6.20 -14.14 -11.31
N PRO A 261 -6.14 -14.34 -12.63
CA PRO A 261 -6.24 -13.27 -13.61
C PRO A 261 -7.47 -12.40 -13.34
N LEU A 262 -7.26 -11.09 -13.29
CA LEU A 262 -8.34 -10.11 -13.12
C LEU A 262 -8.72 -9.55 -14.49
N SER A 263 -9.99 -9.20 -14.63
CA SER A 263 -10.48 -8.47 -15.78
C SER A 263 -11.69 -7.65 -15.40
N GLY A 264 -12.08 -6.73 -16.26
CA GLY A 264 -13.34 -6.04 -16.09
C GLY A 264 -13.49 -4.88 -17.05
N GLY A 265 -14.50 -4.08 -16.77
CA GLY A 265 -14.84 -2.89 -17.52
C GLY A 265 -14.39 -1.63 -16.80
N VAL A 266 -14.14 -0.60 -17.60
CA VAL A 266 -13.86 0.76 -17.13
C VAL A 266 -14.67 1.74 -17.95
N SER A 267 -15.24 2.73 -17.28
CA SER A 267 -15.87 3.89 -17.91
C SER A 267 -15.44 5.13 -17.17
N ILE A 268 -15.06 6.17 -17.91
CA ILE A 268 -14.52 7.42 -17.35
C ILE A 268 -15.16 8.55 -18.12
N ALA A 269 -15.60 9.60 -17.44
CA ALA A 269 -16.01 10.84 -18.06
C ALA A 269 -15.39 12.01 -17.29
N LEU A 270 -14.63 12.83 -18.03
CA LEU A 270 -14.03 14.08 -17.59
C LEU A 270 -14.83 15.22 -18.22
N HIS A 271 -15.44 16.08 -17.41
CA HIS A 271 -16.20 17.24 -17.87
C HIS A 271 -15.42 18.51 -17.59
N ASP A 272 -15.63 19.54 -18.41
CA ASP A 272 -14.98 20.85 -18.31
C ASP A 272 -13.44 20.79 -18.33
N TRP A 273 -12.87 19.74 -18.93
CA TRP A 273 -11.43 19.49 -18.96
C TRP A 273 -10.62 20.60 -19.63
N SER A 274 -11.24 21.33 -20.58
CA SER A 274 -10.64 22.46 -21.28
C SER A 274 -10.43 23.70 -20.39
N LYS A 275 -11.08 23.78 -19.22
CA LYS A 275 -10.89 24.87 -18.25
C LYS A 275 -9.74 24.63 -17.27
N GLY A 276 -9.10 23.46 -17.32
CA GLY A 276 -7.96 23.08 -16.49
C GLY A 276 -8.27 21.97 -15.47
N LEU A 277 -7.21 21.41 -14.88
CA LEU A 277 -7.32 20.25 -13.97
C LEU A 277 -8.20 20.53 -12.74
N ASP A 278 -8.07 21.71 -12.14
CA ASP A 278 -8.82 22.05 -10.92
C ASP A 278 -10.32 22.23 -11.17
N GLU A 279 -10.73 22.59 -12.39
CA GLU A 279 -12.16 22.70 -12.79
C GLU A 279 -12.73 21.39 -13.35
N THR A 280 -11.87 20.41 -13.65
CA THR A 280 -12.29 19.15 -14.28
C THR A 280 -13.14 18.32 -13.32
N GLN A 281 -14.36 17.99 -13.74
CA GLN A 281 -15.24 17.06 -13.02
C GLN A 281 -15.05 15.63 -13.51
N ILE A 282 -14.66 14.75 -12.61
CA ILE A 282 -14.37 13.35 -12.86
C ILE A 282 -15.56 12.50 -12.42
N SER A 283 -15.98 11.61 -13.30
CA SER A 283 -16.84 10.48 -12.96
C SER A 283 -16.25 9.21 -13.57
N ALA A 284 -16.20 8.13 -12.81
CA ALA A 284 -15.67 6.87 -13.31
C ALA A 284 -16.36 5.68 -12.66
N ARG A 285 -16.35 4.56 -13.39
CA ARG A 285 -16.83 3.27 -12.92
C ARG A 285 -15.84 2.22 -13.38
N LEU A 286 -15.24 1.52 -12.42
CA LEU A 286 -14.36 0.38 -12.64
C LEU A 286 -15.05 -0.85 -12.06
N ASN A 287 -15.15 -1.92 -12.83
CA ASN A 287 -15.51 -3.21 -12.27
C ASN A 287 -14.37 -4.21 -12.40
N VAL A 288 -14.31 -5.12 -11.43
CA VAL A 288 -13.32 -6.18 -11.31
C VAL A 288 -14.07 -7.50 -11.19
N LEU A 289 -13.86 -8.38 -12.15
CA LEU A 289 -14.33 -9.75 -12.16
C LEU A 289 -13.30 -10.62 -11.44
N THR A 290 -13.81 -11.45 -10.53
CA THR A 290 -13.03 -12.42 -9.78
C THR A 290 -13.64 -13.80 -9.92
N ALA A 291 -12.86 -14.85 -9.68
CA ALA A 291 -13.33 -16.23 -9.72
C ALA A 291 -12.60 -17.05 -8.65
N GLY A 292 -13.36 -17.74 -7.80
CA GLY A 292 -12.80 -18.49 -6.67
C GLY A 292 -13.75 -19.56 -6.14
N HIS A 293 -13.65 -19.91 -4.85
CA HIS A 293 -14.41 -21.04 -4.28
C HIS A 293 -15.94 -20.90 -4.40
N ASN A 294 -16.45 -19.67 -4.41
CA ASN A 294 -17.88 -19.36 -4.60
C ASN A 294 -18.21 -18.91 -6.03
N GLY A 295 -17.45 -19.39 -7.03
CA GLY A 295 -17.66 -19.05 -8.44
C GLY A 295 -17.24 -17.62 -8.78
N LYS A 296 -17.94 -16.98 -9.71
CA LYS A 296 -17.61 -15.62 -10.18
C LYS A 296 -18.11 -14.54 -9.21
N GLY A 297 -17.26 -13.58 -8.90
CA GLY A 297 -17.58 -12.36 -8.16
C GLY A 297 -17.41 -11.12 -9.03
N ASN A 298 -18.16 -10.06 -8.74
CA ASN A 298 -18.00 -8.76 -9.37
C ASN A 298 -17.95 -7.67 -8.30
N ALA A 299 -16.85 -6.93 -8.26
CA ALA A 299 -16.69 -5.75 -7.43
C ALA A 299 -16.70 -4.50 -8.32
N VAL A 300 -17.36 -3.44 -7.89
CA VAL A 300 -17.55 -2.20 -8.64
C VAL A 300 -17.10 -1.03 -7.77
N LEU A 301 -16.10 -0.28 -8.25
CA LEU A 301 -15.70 1.01 -7.72
C LEU A 301 -16.33 2.09 -8.60
N THR A 302 -17.16 2.94 -8.01
CA THR A 302 -17.68 4.16 -8.64
C THR A 302 -16.96 5.36 -8.03
N LEU A 303 -16.56 6.32 -8.86
CA LEU A 303 -15.92 7.58 -8.48
C LEU A 303 -16.75 8.73 -9.05
N GLY A 304 -16.90 9.78 -8.25
CA GLY A 304 -17.56 11.02 -8.62
C GLY A 304 -19.09 10.95 -8.72
N PRO A 305 -19.71 12.04 -9.20
CA PRO A 305 -19.06 13.25 -9.72
C PRO A 305 -18.26 14.00 -8.65
N GLY A 306 -17.09 14.52 -9.02
CA GLY A 306 -16.23 15.32 -8.13
C GLY A 306 -14.94 15.76 -8.79
N SER A 307 -14.13 16.57 -8.11
CA SER A 307 -12.88 17.11 -8.65
C SER A 307 -11.64 16.54 -7.96
N VAL A 308 -10.54 16.49 -8.70
CA VAL A 308 -9.21 16.13 -8.19
C VAL A 308 -8.25 17.23 -8.58
N GLY A 309 -7.74 17.95 -7.59
CA GLY A 309 -6.89 19.12 -7.79
C GLY A 309 -5.55 19.02 -7.08
N LEU A 310 -4.61 19.86 -7.50
CA LEU A 310 -3.26 19.91 -6.90
C LEU A 310 -3.30 20.40 -5.44
N THR A 311 -4.24 21.29 -5.12
CA THR A 311 -4.41 21.84 -3.77
C THR A 311 -5.55 21.19 -3.01
N ARG A 312 -6.66 20.88 -3.71
CA ARG A 312 -7.86 20.33 -3.12
C ARG A 312 -8.56 19.39 -4.09
N SER A 313 -8.95 18.24 -3.56
CA SER A 313 -9.81 17.25 -4.20
C SER A 313 -11.08 17.10 -3.37
N ASN A 314 -12.17 16.77 -4.03
CA ASN A 314 -13.43 16.36 -3.44
C ASN A 314 -14.10 15.38 -4.39
N LEU A 315 -13.79 14.10 -4.23
CA LEU A 315 -14.25 13.04 -5.11
C LEU A 315 -14.92 11.94 -4.29
N ASP A 316 -16.24 11.86 -4.40
CA ASP A 316 -17.00 10.78 -3.79
C ASP A 316 -16.60 9.44 -4.40
N PHE A 317 -16.61 8.38 -3.61
CA PHE A 317 -16.41 7.03 -4.11
C PHE A 317 -17.33 6.02 -3.44
N GLN A 318 -17.58 4.92 -4.13
CA GLN A 318 -18.32 3.79 -3.60
C GLN A 318 -17.76 2.48 -4.14
N LEU A 319 -17.22 1.64 -3.26
CA LEU A 319 -16.85 0.26 -3.56
C LEU A 319 -17.97 -0.68 -3.13
N THR A 320 -18.54 -1.43 -4.07
CA THR A 320 -19.62 -2.38 -3.81
C THR A 320 -19.41 -3.71 -4.51
N GLY A 321 -20.02 -4.77 -4.02
CA GLY A 321 -20.06 -6.07 -4.69
C GLY A 321 -19.30 -7.16 -3.96
N GLN A 322 -18.92 -8.19 -4.70
CA GLN A 322 -18.33 -9.42 -4.16
C GLN A 322 -17.03 -9.77 -4.88
N ALA A 323 -16.01 -10.12 -4.11
CA ALA A 323 -14.79 -10.73 -4.61
C ALA A 323 -14.72 -12.19 -4.15
N ASN A 324 -14.49 -13.12 -5.07
CA ASN A 324 -14.26 -14.52 -4.77
C ASN A 324 -12.81 -14.87 -5.03
N LEU A 325 -12.10 -15.27 -3.98
CA LEU A 325 -10.73 -15.77 -3.99
C LEU A 325 -10.72 -17.29 -3.84
N ALA A 326 -9.53 -17.90 -3.91
CA ALA A 326 -9.36 -19.35 -3.78
C ALA A 326 -10.00 -19.92 -2.50
N ASP A 327 -9.79 -19.26 -1.36
CA ASP A 327 -10.21 -19.78 -0.05
C ASP A 327 -11.31 -18.96 0.63
N PHE A 328 -11.48 -17.71 0.19
CA PHE A 328 -12.37 -16.73 0.82
C PHE A 328 -13.25 -16.02 -0.20
N SER A 329 -14.42 -15.61 0.27
CA SER A 329 -15.26 -14.64 -0.42
C SER A 329 -15.37 -13.39 0.44
N LEU A 330 -15.38 -12.24 -0.21
CA LEU A 330 -15.54 -10.94 0.41
C LEU A 330 -16.73 -10.21 -0.19
N THR A 331 -17.51 -9.52 0.65
CA THR A 331 -18.47 -8.51 0.18
C THR A 331 -18.14 -7.17 0.77
N ALA A 332 -18.18 -6.14 -0.07
CA ALA A 332 -17.92 -4.77 0.32
C ALA A 332 -19.14 -3.89 0.00
N SER A 333 -19.41 -2.94 0.88
CA SER A 333 -20.23 -1.76 0.63
C SER A 333 -19.55 -0.63 1.36
N ILE A 334 -18.72 0.15 0.68
CA ILE A 334 -17.83 1.15 1.26
C ILE A 334 -18.02 2.47 0.50
N PRO A 335 -18.99 3.31 0.90
CA PRO A 335 -19.06 4.69 0.44
C PRO A 335 -17.99 5.55 1.15
N GLY A 336 -17.44 6.54 0.47
CA GLY A 336 -16.44 7.43 1.03
C GLY A 336 -16.21 8.66 0.17
N VAL A 337 -15.23 9.46 0.58
CA VAL A 337 -14.77 10.65 -0.15
C VAL A 337 -13.25 10.72 -0.16
N VAL A 338 -12.68 11.06 -1.30
CA VAL A 338 -11.26 11.44 -1.44
C VAL A 338 -11.16 12.95 -1.31
N SER A 339 -10.34 13.42 -0.39
CA SER A 339 -10.13 14.83 -0.09
C SER A 339 -8.64 15.18 0.02
N GLY A 340 -8.32 16.47 0.09
CA GLY A 340 -6.93 16.95 0.15
C GLY A 340 -6.26 17.05 -1.23
N SER A 341 -4.95 17.27 -1.26
CA SER A 341 -4.17 17.33 -2.51
C SER A 341 -4.06 15.94 -3.14
N ILE A 342 -4.04 15.85 -4.47
CA ILE A 342 -3.73 14.59 -5.16
C ILE A 342 -2.35 14.02 -4.81
N LEU A 343 -1.42 14.86 -4.33
CA LEU A 343 -0.10 14.44 -3.87
C LEU A 343 -0.12 13.86 -2.44
N ASN A 344 -1.15 14.14 -1.66
CA ASN A 344 -1.34 13.60 -0.32
C ASN A 344 -2.84 13.47 0.01
N PRO A 345 -3.54 12.51 -0.63
CA PRO A 345 -4.98 12.37 -0.50
C PRO A 345 -5.36 11.77 0.85
N THR A 346 -6.54 12.13 1.34
CA THR A 346 -7.20 11.51 2.49
C THR A 346 -8.46 10.81 2.02
N LEU A 347 -8.56 9.51 2.26
CA LEU A 347 -9.77 8.73 2.02
C LEU A 347 -10.56 8.65 3.32
N GLU A 348 -11.79 9.16 3.32
CA GLU A 348 -12.69 9.09 4.47
C GLU A 348 -13.87 8.17 4.16
N LEU A 349 -14.06 7.14 5.01
CA LEU A 349 -15.12 6.14 4.85
C LEU A 349 -16.41 6.62 5.54
N ARG A 350 -17.49 6.71 4.77
CA ARG A 350 -18.80 7.24 5.21
C ARG A 350 -19.62 6.19 5.97
N PRO A 351 -20.68 6.61 6.70
CA PRO A 351 -21.67 5.70 7.28
C PRO A 351 -22.19 4.69 6.25
N GLY A 352 -22.36 3.44 6.68
CA GLY A 352 -22.71 2.31 5.79
C GLY A 352 -21.50 1.53 5.28
N SER A 353 -20.27 1.98 5.54
CA SER A 353 -19.04 1.25 5.20
C SER A 353 -18.91 -0.07 5.96
N LEU A 354 -18.97 -1.18 5.23
CA LEU A 354 -18.92 -2.54 5.75
C LEU A 354 -18.14 -3.47 4.80
N LEU A 355 -17.21 -4.22 5.38
CA LEU A 355 -16.56 -5.35 4.73
C LEU A 355 -16.97 -6.64 5.45
N ARG A 356 -17.32 -7.68 4.70
CA ARG A 356 -17.54 -9.03 5.23
C ARG A 356 -16.69 -10.04 4.50
N ALA A 357 -16.20 -11.05 5.20
CA ALA A 357 -15.49 -12.18 4.61
C ALA A 357 -15.97 -13.51 5.20
N TRP A 358 -15.93 -14.58 4.39
CA TRP A 358 -16.22 -15.95 4.82
C TRP A 358 -15.49 -16.95 3.92
N GLY A 359 -15.20 -18.15 4.42
CA GLY A 359 -14.40 -19.12 3.66
C GLY A 359 -13.72 -20.17 4.53
N LYS A 360 -12.77 -20.89 3.96
CA LYS A 360 -11.91 -21.84 4.67
C LYS A 360 -10.55 -21.20 4.90
N ALA A 361 -10.20 -20.91 6.15
CA ALA A 361 -8.89 -20.31 6.47
C ALA A 361 -7.76 -21.35 6.51
N SER A 362 -8.11 -22.58 6.85
CA SER A 362 -7.24 -23.76 6.74
C SER A 362 -8.12 -25.01 6.49
N PRO A 363 -7.54 -26.20 6.25
CA PRO A 363 -8.31 -27.44 6.21
C PRO A 363 -9.15 -27.68 7.47
N GLU A 364 -8.65 -27.26 8.64
CA GLU A 364 -9.29 -27.43 9.94
C GLU A 364 -10.25 -26.28 10.30
N MET A 365 -9.97 -25.06 9.80
CA MET A 365 -10.65 -23.83 10.22
C MET A 365 -11.53 -23.23 9.11
N LYS A 366 -12.81 -23.08 9.40
CA LYS A 366 -13.79 -22.35 8.59
C LYS A 366 -14.13 -21.01 9.23
N LEU A 367 -13.94 -19.93 8.48
CA LEU A 367 -14.45 -18.61 8.80
C LEU A 367 -15.93 -18.55 8.40
N GLU A 368 -16.84 -18.62 9.38
CA GLU A 368 -18.28 -18.48 9.14
C GLU A 368 -18.62 -17.06 8.69
N GLU A 369 -18.05 -16.06 9.39
CA GLU A 369 -18.19 -14.65 9.08
C GLU A 369 -17.09 -13.84 9.78
N ALA A 370 -16.39 -12.98 9.06
CA ALA A 370 -15.70 -11.83 9.60
C ALA A 370 -16.46 -10.58 9.15
N ARG A 371 -16.90 -9.75 10.09
CA ARG A 371 -17.64 -8.52 9.83
C ARG A 371 -16.83 -7.32 10.33
N LEU A 372 -16.48 -6.41 9.43
CA LEU A 372 -15.64 -5.24 9.70
C LEU A 372 -16.42 -3.96 9.34
N PRO A 373 -17.08 -3.31 10.32
CA PRO A 373 -17.58 -1.96 10.17
C PRO A 373 -16.42 -0.97 10.00
N LEU A 374 -16.52 -0.09 9.00
CA LEU A 374 -15.43 0.83 8.61
C LEU A 374 -15.86 2.30 8.63
N ALA A 375 -17.06 2.61 9.12
CA ALA A 375 -17.57 3.98 9.14
C ALA A 375 -16.70 4.90 10.00
N GLY A 376 -16.36 6.08 9.46
CA GLY A 376 -15.52 7.08 10.12
C GLY A 376 -14.02 6.78 10.08
N VAL A 377 -13.60 5.71 9.42
CA VAL A 377 -12.18 5.41 9.22
C VAL A 377 -11.61 6.33 8.14
N LYS A 378 -10.45 6.92 8.44
CA LYS A 378 -9.65 7.74 7.53
C LYS A 378 -8.37 7.02 7.19
N VAL A 379 -8.00 7.03 5.92
CA VAL A 379 -6.75 6.45 5.42
C VAL A 379 -5.95 7.56 4.76
N THR A 380 -4.71 7.73 5.21
CA THR A 380 -3.75 8.69 4.68
C THR A 380 -2.41 7.99 4.45
N ALA A 381 -1.44 8.67 3.85
CA ALA A 381 -0.06 8.18 3.78
C ALA A 381 0.54 7.91 5.18
N ASN A 382 0.10 8.63 6.21
CA ASN A 382 0.62 8.50 7.57
C ASN A 382 0.09 7.26 8.30
N GLY A 383 -1.10 6.77 7.95
CA GLY A 383 -1.73 5.64 8.62
C GLY A 383 -3.24 5.68 8.60
N ILE A 384 -3.80 4.73 9.35
CA ILE A 384 -5.24 4.59 9.58
C ILE A 384 -5.62 5.36 10.85
N THR A 385 -6.65 6.20 10.74
CA THR A 385 -7.21 6.96 11.87
C THR A 385 -8.70 6.68 11.99
N GLY A 386 -9.19 6.40 13.19
CA GLY A 386 -10.61 6.13 13.44
C GLY A 386 -10.86 4.81 14.17
N ARG A 387 -12.13 4.46 14.33
CA ARG A 387 -12.53 3.26 15.08
C ARG A 387 -12.40 2.02 14.21
N LEU A 388 -11.65 1.03 14.67
CA LEU A 388 -11.46 -0.26 14.00
C LEU A 388 -12.21 -1.34 14.78
N GLN A 389 -13.17 -1.98 14.13
CA GLN A 389 -13.99 -3.02 14.74
C GLN A 389 -13.97 -4.29 13.90
N SER A 390 -13.96 -5.44 14.57
CA SER A 390 -14.20 -6.71 13.90
C SER A 390 -15.05 -7.63 14.77
N ILE A 391 -15.91 -8.40 14.10
CA ILE A 391 -16.68 -9.47 14.72
C ILE A 391 -16.41 -10.72 13.90
N ILE A 392 -15.79 -11.70 14.52
CA ILE A 392 -15.34 -12.93 13.88
C ILE A 392 -16.14 -14.09 14.46
N ARG A 393 -16.70 -14.90 13.58
CA ARG A 393 -17.31 -16.19 13.87
C ARG A 393 -16.57 -17.23 13.07
N ALA A 394 -16.03 -18.22 13.75
CA ALA A 394 -15.30 -19.29 13.10
C ALA A 394 -15.57 -20.63 13.79
N SER A 395 -15.31 -21.68 13.05
CA SER A 395 -15.38 -23.05 13.51
C SER A 395 -14.10 -23.78 13.12
N ASP A 396 -13.48 -24.44 14.08
CA ASP A 396 -12.28 -25.24 13.87
C ASP A 396 -12.55 -26.67 14.34
N SER A 397 -11.94 -27.67 13.68
CA SER A 397 -12.14 -29.08 14.04
C SER A 397 -11.61 -29.43 15.43
N TYR A 398 -10.57 -28.72 15.90
CA TYR A 398 -9.98 -28.88 17.22
C TYR A 398 -10.54 -27.84 18.20
N TRP A 399 -10.52 -26.56 17.84
CA TRP A 399 -10.92 -25.45 18.73
C TRP A 399 -12.43 -25.22 18.80
N GLY A 400 -13.24 -26.01 18.09
CA GLY A 400 -14.69 -25.89 18.07
C GLY A 400 -15.19 -24.58 17.47
N ARG A 401 -16.44 -24.22 17.78
CA ARG A 401 -17.05 -22.95 17.35
C ARG A 401 -16.73 -21.84 18.35
N PHE A 402 -16.40 -20.66 17.83
CA PHE A 402 -16.11 -19.49 18.64
C PHE A 402 -16.53 -18.18 17.99
N ARG A 403 -16.72 -17.17 18.84
CA ARG A 403 -16.99 -15.79 18.45
C ARG A 403 -16.01 -14.86 19.16
N LEU A 404 -15.39 -13.98 18.39
CA LEU A 404 -14.46 -12.96 18.88
C LEU A 404 -14.92 -11.59 18.41
N HIS A 405 -14.79 -10.62 19.29
CA HIS A 405 -15.03 -9.21 19.04
C HIS A 405 -13.74 -8.44 19.28
N LEU A 406 -13.49 -7.45 18.43
CA LEU A 406 -12.41 -6.49 18.56
C LEU A 406 -13.01 -5.09 18.35
N ASP A 407 -12.60 -4.16 19.20
CA ASP A 407 -12.99 -2.75 19.10
C ASP A 407 -11.81 -1.90 19.53
N GLY A 408 -11.36 -1.00 18.67
CA GLY A 408 -10.21 -0.16 18.94
C GLY A 408 -10.27 1.18 18.25
N LEU A 409 -9.37 2.08 18.65
CA LEU A 409 -9.20 3.41 18.10
C LEU A 409 -7.77 3.55 17.59
N ALA A 410 -7.64 3.85 16.31
CA ALA A 410 -6.36 4.08 15.64
C ALA A 410 -6.12 5.59 15.43
N GLN A 411 -4.85 5.98 15.51
CA GLN A 411 -4.34 7.33 15.27
C GLN A 411 -3.06 7.21 14.43
N ASP A 412 -3.17 7.57 13.16
CA ASP A 412 -2.11 7.49 12.14
C ASP A 412 -1.36 6.15 12.21
N PHE A 413 -2.12 5.06 12.36
CA PHE A 413 -1.56 3.76 12.68
C PHE A 413 -1.09 3.02 11.43
N TRP A 414 0.16 2.57 11.47
CA TRP A 414 0.73 1.48 10.70
C TRP A 414 1.45 0.52 11.68
N PRO A 415 1.74 -0.74 11.29
CA PRO A 415 2.61 -1.59 12.11
C PRO A 415 3.90 -0.84 12.47
N ASP A 416 4.18 -0.76 13.76
CA ASP A 416 5.34 -0.10 14.34
C ASP A 416 5.43 1.44 14.18
N LYS A 417 4.34 2.12 13.77
CA LYS A 417 4.23 3.59 13.70
C LYS A 417 2.85 4.08 14.14
N GLY A 418 2.81 5.15 14.93
CA GLY A 418 1.56 5.73 15.39
C GLY A 418 0.95 4.92 16.52
N ARG A 419 -0.37 4.94 16.67
CA ARG A 419 -1.02 4.34 17.84
C ARG A 419 -2.31 3.61 17.51
N TRP A 420 -2.48 2.43 18.08
CA TRP A 420 -3.74 1.71 18.10
C TRP A 420 -4.03 1.21 19.52
N GLN A 421 -5.19 1.59 20.05
CA GLN A 421 -5.70 1.06 21.31
C GLN A 421 -6.84 0.11 21.01
N TRP A 422 -6.89 -1.06 21.65
CA TRP A 422 -7.95 -2.04 21.42
C TRP A 422 -8.44 -2.68 22.70
N ARG A 423 -9.64 -3.22 22.61
CA ARG A 423 -10.20 -4.23 23.49
C ARG A 423 -10.74 -5.37 22.66
N TYR A 424 -10.70 -6.56 23.24
CA TYR A 424 -11.25 -7.75 22.62
C TYR A 424 -12.00 -8.57 23.66
N TRP A 425 -12.99 -9.32 23.21
CA TRP A 425 -13.71 -10.26 24.04
C TRP A 425 -14.34 -11.35 23.18
N GLY A 426 -14.64 -12.48 23.79
CA GLY A 426 -15.28 -13.56 23.08
C GLY A 426 -15.37 -14.83 23.89
N ASN A 427 -15.89 -15.86 23.25
CA ASN A 427 -16.16 -17.13 23.85
C ASN A 427 -16.24 -18.24 22.81
N GLY A 428 -16.09 -19.47 23.28
CA GLY A 428 -16.20 -20.66 22.43
C GLY A 428 -16.33 -21.93 23.23
N GLN A 429 -16.32 -23.04 22.50
CA GLN A 429 -16.31 -24.39 23.05
C GLN A 429 -15.07 -25.09 22.56
N LEU A 430 -14.41 -25.87 23.42
CA LEU A 430 -13.25 -26.69 23.08
C LEU A 430 -13.63 -28.17 23.22
N PRO A 431 -14.16 -28.81 22.17
CA PRO A 431 -14.70 -30.16 22.23
C PRO A 431 -13.73 -31.22 22.78
N PRO A 432 -12.42 -31.22 22.41
CA PRO A 432 -11.48 -32.21 22.93
C PRO A 432 -11.37 -32.22 24.46
N LEU A 433 -11.60 -31.08 25.12
CA LEU A 433 -11.52 -30.94 26.58
C LEU A 433 -12.90 -30.88 27.25
N GLN A 434 -13.98 -30.97 26.46
CA GLN A 434 -15.38 -30.80 26.91
C GLN A 434 -15.57 -29.51 27.74
N ALA A 435 -14.88 -28.44 27.32
CA ALA A 435 -14.78 -27.19 28.05
C ALA A 435 -15.40 -26.03 27.27
N LYS A 436 -15.98 -25.07 27.97
CA LYS A 436 -16.30 -23.74 27.44
C LYS A 436 -15.21 -22.78 27.86
N TRP A 437 -14.85 -21.86 26.98
CA TRP A 437 -13.87 -20.82 27.26
C TRP A 437 -14.44 -19.44 26.98
N ASP A 438 -13.96 -18.47 27.74
CA ASP A 438 -14.19 -17.05 27.50
C ASP A 438 -12.87 -16.28 27.61
N VAL A 439 -12.80 -15.17 26.90
CA VAL A 439 -11.64 -14.28 26.89
C VAL A 439 -12.10 -12.83 26.86
N ALA A 440 -11.38 -11.98 27.58
CA ALA A 440 -11.48 -10.53 27.47
C ALA A 440 -10.11 -9.91 27.72
N GLY A 441 -9.83 -8.79 27.06
CA GLY A 441 -8.60 -8.05 27.27
C GLY A 441 -8.57 -6.70 26.57
N SER A 442 -7.51 -5.96 26.81
CA SER A 442 -7.24 -4.66 26.19
C SER A 442 -5.74 -4.41 26.08
N GLY A 443 -5.35 -3.61 25.09
CA GLY A 443 -3.96 -3.26 24.87
C GLY A 443 -3.76 -1.98 24.05
N ASP A 444 -2.49 -1.65 23.87
CA ASP A 444 -1.98 -0.47 23.17
C ASP A 444 -0.77 -0.87 22.32
N TRP A 445 -0.77 -0.48 21.06
CA TRP A 445 0.35 -0.62 20.13
C TRP A 445 0.74 0.79 19.81
N ARG A 446 1.91 1.20 20.30
CA ARG A 446 2.46 2.53 20.07
C ARG A 446 3.86 2.38 19.52
N ASP A 447 4.01 2.82 18.28
CA ASP A 447 5.23 2.64 17.52
C ASP A 447 5.70 1.18 17.65
N SER A 448 6.96 0.92 17.97
CA SER A 448 7.49 -0.45 18.11
C SER A 448 7.12 -1.19 19.42
N ARG A 449 6.24 -0.65 20.27
CA ARG A 449 5.84 -1.28 21.53
C ARG A 449 4.41 -1.78 21.49
N LEU A 450 4.23 -3.07 21.73
CA LEU A 450 2.94 -3.72 21.94
C LEU A 450 2.74 -4.02 23.43
N THR A 451 1.65 -3.54 24.01
CA THR A 451 1.31 -3.77 25.42
C THR A 451 -0.07 -4.43 25.51
N LEU A 452 -0.16 -5.53 26.23
CA LEU A 452 -1.42 -6.10 26.68
C LEU A 452 -1.65 -5.65 28.13
N ASP A 453 -2.51 -4.66 28.29
CA ASP A 453 -2.80 -4.01 29.59
C ASP A 453 -3.65 -4.90 30.49
N ARG A 454 -4.62 -5.60 29.88
CA ARG A 454 -5.54 -6.50 30.58
C ARG A 454 -5.71 -7.77 29.79
N LEU A 455 -5.78 -8.87 30.52
CA LEU A 455 -6.11 -10.19 30.02
C LEU A 455 -6.92 -10.87 31.10
N SER A 456 -7.97 -11.54 30.69
CA SER A 456 -8.75 -12.44 31.51
C SER A 456 -9.28 -13.53 30.61
N THR A 457 -8.76 -14.73 30.74
CA THR A 457 -9.16 -15.90 29.95
C THR A 457 -9.32 -17.11 30.84
N GLY A 458 -10.26 -17.99 30.56
CA GLY A 458 -10.45 -19.18 31.39
C GLY A 458 -11.35 -20.22 30.77
N PHE A 459 -11.44 -21.35 31.48
CA PHE A 459 -12.35 -22.46 31.16
C PHE A 459 -13.35 -22.65 32.30
N ASP A 460 -14.53 -23.18 32.00
CA ASP A 460 -15.45 -23.68 33.04
C ASP A 460 -14.89 -24.93 33.74
N ARG A 461 -14.26 -25.82 32.97
CA ARG A 461 -13.52 -26.99 33.44
C ARG A 461 -12.45 -27.37 32.42
N LEU A 462 -11.29 -27.84 32.89
CA LEU A 462 -10.22 -28.34 32.04
C LEU A 462 -9.87 -29.78 32.43
N LYS A 463 -10.16 -30.76 31.57
CA LYS A 463 -9.79 -32.16 31.78
C LYS A 463 -8.63 -32.54 30.86
N TYR A 464 -7.50 -32.93 31.43
CA TYR A 464 -6.32 -33.38 30.68
C TYR A 464 -5.68 -34.60 31.35
N GLY A 465 -5.75 -35.76 30.68
CA GLY A 465 -5.27 -37.03 31.23
C GLY A 465 -5.91 -37.36 32.57
N MET A 466 -5.09 -37.49 33.61
CA MET A 466 -5.50 -37.80 34.98
C MET A 466 -5.95 -36.57 35.80
N VAL A 467 -5.87 -35.36 35.23
CA VAL A 467 -6.08 -34.10 35.96
C VAL A 467 -7.36 -33.43 35.48
N THR A 468 -8.18 -32.99 36.43
CA THR A 468 -9.33 -32.11 36.18
C THR A 468 -9.14 -30.82 36.97
N VAL A 469 -9.09 -29.69 36.28
CA VAL A 469 -8.99 -28.36 36.89
C VAL A 469 -10.35 -27.67 36.80
N ASP A 470 -10.88 -27.28 37.95
CA ASP A 470 -12.16 -26.59 38.06
C ASP A 470 -11.96 -25.07 37.93
N ALA A 471 -12.72 -24.46 37.01
CA ALA A 471 -12.73 -23.02 36.73
C ALA A 471 -11.36 -22.31 36.61
N PRO A 472 -10.38 -22.83 35.84
CA PRO A 472 -9.09 -22.16 35.72
C PRO A 472 -9.21 -20.80 35.02
N ARG A 473 -8.60 -19.76 35.61
CA ARG A 473 -8.58 -18.38 35.10
C ARG A 473 -7.18 -17.81 35.06
N LEU A 474 -6.73 -17.39 33.89
CA LEU A 474 -5.49 -16.66 33.66
C LEU A 474 -5.75 -15.16 33.53
N THR A 475 -5.02 -14.36 34.30
CA THR A 475 -5.08 -12.89 34.32
C THR A 475 -3.68 -12.28 34.31
N LEU A 476 -3.59 -10.96 34.11
CA LEU A 476 -2.33 -10.20 34.24
C LEU A 476 -2.27 -9.52 35.61
N ASN A 477 -1.15 -9.72 36.31
CA ASN A 477 -0.78 -8.93 37.49
C ASN A 477 -0.04 -7.65 37.09
N LYS A 478 0.71 -7.69 36.00
CA LYS A 478 1.30 -6.52 35.32
C LYS A 478 1.12 -6.64 33.82
N PRO A 479 0.98 -5.52 33.09
CA PRO A 479 0.89 -5.54 31.64
C PRO A 479 2.00 -6.36 30.99
N LEU A 480 1.65 -7.14 29.98
CA LEU A 480 2.62 -7.82 29.13
C LEU A 480 3.09 -6.84 28.05
N SER A 481 4.33 -6.38 28.14
CA SER A 481 4.93 -5.43 27.21
C SER A 481 5.96 -6.14 26.33
N TRP A 482 5.81 -5.98 25.02
CA TRP A 482 6.74 -6.44 24.00
C TRP A 482 7.29 -5.25 23.21
N GLN A 483 8.58 -4.98 23.41
CA GLN A 483 9.36 -4.08 22.57
C GLN A 483 9.83 -4.87 21.35
N ARG A 484 9.32 -4.51 20.18
CA ARG A 484 9.57 -5.18 18.88
C ARG A 484 10.78 -4.63 18.13
N ASP A 485 11.34 -3.52 18.61
CA ASP A 485 12.53 -2.90 18.05
C ASP A 485 13.69 -3.90 17.96
N GLU A 486 14.29 -4.04 16.78
CA GLU A 486 15.34 -5.04 16.53
C GLU A 486 16.63 -4.79 17.31
N ALA A 487 16.94 -3.52 17.62
CA ALA A 487 18.15 -3.17 18.36
C ALA A 487 18.02 -3.50 19.85
N ARG A 488 16.81 -3.38 20.42
CA ARG A 488 16.54 -3.64 21.84
C ARG A 488 15.22 -4.41 22.06
N PRO A 489 15.11 -5.64 21.57
CA PRO A 489 13.91 -6.44 21.75
C PRO A 489 13.79 -6.89 23.21
N ALA A 490 12.59 -6.77 23.77
CA ALA A 490 12.33 -7.17 25.14
C ALA A 490 10.87 -7.55 25.35
N LEU A 491 10.63 -8.65 26.03
CA LEU A 491 9.32 -9.09 26.51
C LEU A 491 9.34 -9.14 28.03
N ASN A 492 8.38 -8.49 28.69
CA ASN A 492 8.22 -8.54 30.14
C ASN A 492 6.74 -8.57 30.51
N GLY A 493 6.37 -9.29 31.56
CA GLY A 493 5.01 -9.28 32.10
C GLY A 493 4.86 -10.13 33.34
N GLU A 494 3.75 -9.98 34.05
CA GLU A 494 3.41 -10.84 35.18
C GLU A 494 1.98 -11.37 35.01
N LEU A 495 1.84 -12.68 35.07
CA LEU A 495 0.59 -13.42 34.87
C LEU A 495 0.19 -14.11 36.18
N GLN A 496 -1.09 -14.37 36.33
CA GLN A 496 -1.63 -15.16 37.43
C GLN A 496 -2.65 -16.16 36.91
N LEU A 497 -2.44 -17.44 37.20
CA LEU A 497 -3.38 -18.51 36.96
C LEU A 497 -4.00 -18.94 38.29
N VAL A 498 -5.32 -18.84 38.42
CA VAL A 498 -6.08 -19.30 39.58
C VAL A 498 -6.92 -20.49 39.18
N ALA A 499 -7.10 -21.46 40.07
CA ALA A 499 -8.06 -22.54 39.92
C ALA A 499 -8.72 -22.84 41.27
N ASP A 500 -10.01 -23.18 41.26
CA ASP A 500 -10.78 -23.46 42.47
C ASP A 500 -10.36 -24.79 43.11
N LYS A 501 -10.10 -25.79 42.27
CA LYS A 501 -9.65 -27.13 42.68
C LYS A 501 -8.96 -27.84 41.51
N VAL A 502 -7.93 -28.63 41.81
CA VAL A 502 -7.33 -29.55 40.84
C VAL A 502 -7.51 -30.97 41.36
N SER A 503 -8.35 -31.76 40.72
CA SER A 503 -8.63 -33.14 41.12
C SER A 503 -7.81 -34.14 40.29
N PHE A 504 -7.28 -35.17 40.93
CA PHE A 504 -6.53 -36.25 40.29
C PHE A 504 -7.38 -37.52 40.23
N SER A 505 -7.22 -38.31 39.16
CA SER A 505 -7.98 -39.57 38.97
C SER A 505 -7.77 -40.60 40.09
N GLY A 506 -6.67 -40.50 40.83
CA GLY A 506 -6.37 -41.31 42.01
C GLY A 506 -7.07 -40.87 43.30
N GLY A 507 -8.04 -39.95 43.24
CA GLY A 507 -8.87 -39.54 44.39
C GLY A 507 -8.35 -38.35 45.20
N GLY A 508 -7.06 -38.04 45.11
CA GLY A 508 -6.47 -36.84 45.70
C GLY A 508 -6.83 -35.55 44.96
N HIS A 509 -6.57 -34.40 45.58
CA HIS A 509 -6.75 -33.08 44.97
C HIS A 509 -5.78 -32.02 45.51
N LEU A 510 -5.50 -31.01 44.70
CA LEU A 510 -4.97 -29.73 45.14
C LEU A 510 -6.16 -28.79 45.45
N PRO A 511 -6.19 -28.12 46.62
CA PRO A 511 -7.22 -27.13 46.92
C PRO A 511 -7.03 -25.86 46.06
N ALA A 512 -7.86 -24.84 46.31
CA ALA A 512 -7.80 -23.56 45.62
C ALA A 512 -6.35 -23.06 45.51
N SER A 513 -5.91 -22.85 44.27
CA SER A 513 -4.51 -22.67 43.93
C SER A 513 -4.29 -21.44 43.08
N THR A 514 -3.18 -20.75 43.34
CA THR A 514 -2.72 -19.58 42.62
C THR A 514 -1.29 -19.79 42.17
N LEU A 515 -1.08 -19.72 40.86
CA LEU A 515 0.22 -19.70 40.21
C LEU A 515 0.51 -18.29 39.71
N ALA A 516 1.41 -17.58 40.39
CA ALA A 516 1.95 -16.31 39.91
C ALA A 516 3.18 -16.57 39.05
N LEU A 517 3.25 -15.96 37.87
CA LEU A 517 4.34 -16.10 36.90
C LEU A 517 4.89 -14.72 36.52
N ARG A 518 6.21 -14.61 36.46
CA ARG A 518 6.92 -13.48 35.86
C ARG A 518 7.61 -13.94 34.60
N LEU A 519 7.40 -13.22 33.51
CA LEU A 519 8.00 -13.47 32.20
C LEU A 519 9.07 -12.43 31.90
N GLN A 520 10.19 -12.88 31.34
CA GLN A 520 11.25 -12.02 30.84
C GLN A 520 11.94 -12.69 29.65
N GLY A 521 12.04 -12.00 28.52
CA GLY A 521 12.58 -12.57 27.30
C GLY A 521 12.82 -11.55 26.21
N ARG A 522 13.01 -12.06 25.00
CA ARG A 522 13.19 -11.24 23.79
C ARG A 522 11.84 -10.93 23.14
N ASP A 523 10.99 -11.95 23.01
CA ASP A 523 9.75 -11.92 22.24
C ASP A 523 8.81 -13.06 22.69
N PRO A 524 7.55 -13.12 22.21
CA PRO A 524 6.60 -14.17 22.59
C PRO A 524 7.01 -15.61 22.25
N GLN A 525 8.02 -15.82 21.42
CA GLN A 525 8.56 -17.14 21.09
C GLN A 525 9.79 -17.49 21.93
N ASN A 526 10.43 -16.52 22.61
CA ASN A 526 11.61 -16.78 23.42
C ASN A 526 11.60 -15.99 24.73
N PHE A 527 11.27 -16.67 25.83
CA PHE A 527 11.29 -16.08 27.17
C PHE A 527 11.58 -17.08 28.27
N GLN A 528 12.20 -16.57 29.33
CA GLN A 528 12.31 -17.25 30.61
C GLN A 528 11.13 -16.86 31.49
N TRP A 529 10.79 -17.75 32.40
CA TRP A 529 9.72 -17.51 33.36
C TRP A 529 10.11 -18.01 34.75
N GLN A 530 9.61 -17.32 35.77
CA GLN A 530 9.75 -17.68 37.17
C GLN A 530 8.36 -17.65 37.81
N GLY A 531 8.09 -18.55 38.74
CA GLY A 531 6.77 -18.64 39.34
C GLY A 531 6.73 -19.15 40.76
N LYS A 532 5.59 -18.92 41.39
CA LYS A 532 5.25 -19.48 42.70
C LYS A 532 3.84 -20.04 42.65
N LEU A 533 3.70 -21.33 42.94
CA LEU A 533 2.40 -21.99 43.10
C LEU A 533 2.08 -22.11 44.60
N GLN A 534 0.99 -21.50 45.03
CA GLN A 534 0.44 -21.61 46.38
C GLN A 534 -0.93 -22.28 46.31
N ALA A 535 -1.21 -23.23 47.19
CA ALA A 535 -2.53 -23.85 47.32
C ALA A 535 -2.89 -24.00 48.79
N GLN A 536 -3.65 -23.05 49.34
CA GLN A 536 -3.89 -22.92 50.79
C GLN A 536 -2.57 -22.99 51.56
N ASP A 537 -2.36 -23.99 52.42
CA ASP A 537 -1.13 -24.17 53.21
C ASP A 537 0.00 -24.87 52.43
N ILE A 538 -0.27 -25.40 51.23
CA ILE A 538 0.72 -26.08 50.38
C ILE A 538 1.49 -25.05 49.55
N GLY A 539 2.82 -25.05 49.65
CA GLY A 539 3.72 -24.11 48.98
C GLY A 539 4.20 -22.95 49.88
N PRO A 540 4.84 -21.92 49.29
CA PRO A 540 4.93 -21.67 47.85
C PRO A 540 5.94 -22.60 47.17
N ILE A 541 5.48 -23.30 46.14
CA ILE A 541 6.32 -24.12 45.28
C ILE A 541 7.01 -23.19 44.29
N ALA A 542 8.34 -23.09 44.39
CA ALA A 542 9.11 -22.26 43.48
C ALA A 542 9.22 -22.96 42.13
N LEU A 543 8.93 -22.25 41.04
CA LEU A 543 9.01 -22.75 39.68
C LEU A 543 9.92 -21.85 38.85
N ARG A 544 10.66 -22.41 37.90
CA ARG A 544 11.36 -21.64 36.86
C ARG A 544 11.42 -22.42 35.57
N GLY A 545 11.59 -21.72 34.46
CA GLY A 545 11.73 -22.39 33.18
C GLY A 545 11.93 -21.44 32.02
N ARG A 546 11.77 -21.99 30.82
CA ARG A 546 11.88 -21.27 29.57
C ARG A 546 10.91 -21.81 28.52
N TRP A 547 10.53 -20.94 27.61
CA TRP A 547 9.86 -21.22 26.35
C TRP A 547 10.80 -20.83 25.21
N ASP A 548 11.04 -21.75 24.29
CA ASP A 548 11.94 -21.57 23.15
C ASP A 548 11.24 -21.56 21.78
N GLY A 549 9.90 -21.44 21.77
CA GLY A 549 9.07 -21.37 20.56
C GLY A 549 8.48 -22.73 20.17
N GLU A 550 9.08 -23.81 20.67
CA GLU A 550 8.64 -25.18 20.41
C GLU A 550 8.37 -25.96 21.69
N ARG A 551 9.18 -25.74 22.73
CA ARG A 551 9.17 -26.53 23.96
C ARG A 551 9.17 -25.65 25.20
N LEU A 552 8.22 -25.92 26.08
CA LEU A 552 8.23 -25.43 27.45
C LEU A 552 9.09 -26.37 28.29
N ARG A 553 10.07 -25.84 29.03
CA ARG A 553 10.87 -26.60 29.99
C ARG A 553 10.85 -25.89 31.33
N GLY A 554 10.77 -26.65 32.41
CA GLY A 554 10.78 -26.07 33.74
C GLY A 554 11.18 -27.03 34.83
N GLU A 555 11.41 -26.46 36.00
CA GLU A 555 11.78 -27.13 37.23
C GLU A 555 10.92 -26.56 38.36
N GLY A 556 10.64 -27.38 39.36
CA GLY A 556 9.89 -27.01 40.54
C GLY A 556 10.51 -27.55 41.82
N TRP A 557 10.49 -26.73 42.87
CA TRP A 557 10.98 -27.08 44.20
C TRP A 557 9.87 -26.85 45.23
N TRP A 558 9.46 -27.93 45.87
CA TRP A 558 8.64 -27.86 47.07
C TRP A 558 9.55 -27.56 48.27
N PRO A 559 9.28 -26.49 49.02
CA PRO A 559 10.00 -26.25 50.26
C PRO A 559 9.70 -27.36 51.27
N LYS A 560 10.54 -27.47 52.29
CA LYS A 560 10.30 -28.34 53.43
C LYS A 560 9.06 -27.87 54.18
N GLN A 561 8.03 -28.70 54.26
CA GLN A 561 6.75 -28.39 54.90
C GLN A 561 6.25 -29.56 55.75
N ARG A 562 5.37 -29.27 56.72
CA ARG A 562 4.75 -30.30 57.58
C ARG A 562 3.97 -31.30 56.73
N LEU A 563 4.14 -32.60 56.96
CA LEU A 563 3.50 -33.65 56.17
C LEU A 563 1.96 -33.54 56.16
N ALA A 564 1.36 -33.13 57.29
CA ALA A 564 -0.09 -32.94 57.42
C ALA A 564 -0.71 -31.99 56.38
N VAL A 565 0.02 -30.99 55.86
CA VAL A 565 -0.56 -30.06 54.86
C VAL A 565 -0.86 -30.74 53.53
N PHE A 566 -0.25 -31.91 53.28
CA PHE A 566 -0.42 -32.69 52.05
C PHE A 566 -1.56 -33.70 52.13
N GLN A 567 -2.34 -33.71 53.23
CA GLN A 567 -3.53 -34.56 53.37
C GLN A 567 -4.47 -34.52 52.16
N PRO A 568 -4.73 -33.38 51.49
CA PRO A 568 -5.61 -33.34 50.32
C PRO A 568 -5.14 -34.20 49.13
N PHE A 569 -3.85 -34.52 49.02
CA PHE A 569 -3.32 -35.39 47.97
C PHE A 569 -3.62 -36.87 48.18
N LEU A 570 -3.99 -37.29 49.39
CA LEU A 570 -4.43 -38.66 49.65
C LEU A 570 -5.89 -38.83 49.27
N ALA A 571 -6.21 -39.97 48.68
CA ALA A 571 -7.58 -40.34 48.38
C ALA A 571 -8.36 -40.58 49.69
N PRO A 572 -9.57 -40.03 49.87
CA PRO A 572 -10.32 -40.15 51.12
C PRO A 572 -10.60 -41.60 51.55
N ASP A 573 -10.71 -42.52 50.58
CA ASP A 573 -10.96 -43.94 50.76
C ASP A 573 -9.76 -44.72 51.32
N LEU A 574 -8.55 -44.13 51.31
CA LEU A 574 -7.38 -44.72 51.98
C LEU A 574 -7.55 -44.76 53.50
N ASN A 575 -8.44 -43.94 54.07
CA ASN A 575 -8.64 -43.81 55.52
C ASN A 575 -7.34 -43.56 56.30
N MET A 576 -6.45 -42.75 55.71
CA MET A 576 -5.16 -42.37 56.29
C MET A 576 -5.19 -40.90 56.70
N THR A 577 -4.75 -40.60 57.93
CA THR A 577 -4.60 -39.22 58.43
C THR A 577 -3.13 -38.91 58.69
N LEU A 578 -2.55 -37.99 57.92
CA LEU A 578 -1.17 -37.52 58.07
C LEU A 578 -1.04 -36.64 59.32
N ARG A 579 0.03 -36.84 60.09
CA ARG A 579 0.30 -36.10 61.33
C ARG A 579 1.67 -35.43 61.30
N ASP A 580 2.69 -36.19 61.68
CA ASP A 580 4.03 -35.69 61.95
C ASP A 580 4.94 -35.92 60.75
N GLY A 581 6.09 -35.23 60.77
CA GLY A 581 7.10 -35.34 59.73
C GLY A 581 7.05 -34.21 58.71
N GLU A 582 7.97 -34.30 57.76
CA GLU A 582 8.26 -33.26 56.80
C GLU A 582 8.28 -33.84 55.39
N PHE A 583 7.76 -33.06 54.44
CA PHE A 583 7.77 -33.36 53.02
C PHE A 583 8.52 -32.28 52.26
N TYR A 584 9.32 -32.67 51.29
CA TYR A 584 9.90 -31.80 50.27
C TYR A 584 10.11 -32.57 48.97
N ALA A 585 10.16 -31.86 47.84
CA ALA A 585 10.25 -32.48 46.53
C ALA A 585 10.94 -31.59 45.51
N GLN A 586 11.51 -32.23 44.48
CA GLN A 586 12.02 -31.55 43.30
C GLN A 586 11.51 -32.26 42.06
N ALA A 587 11.07 -31.46 41.08
CA ALA A 587 10.59 -31.95 39.80
C ALA A 587 11.20 -31.16 38.65
N ALA A 588 11.35 -31.82 37.50
CA ALA A 588 11.60 -31.21 36.21
C ALA A 588 10.50 -31.65 35.24
N PHE A 589 10.13 -30.79 34.31
CA PHE A 589 9.09 -31.08 33.34
C PHE A 589 9.39 -30.43 31.98
N SER A 590 8.78 -31.02 30.95
CA SER A 590 8.80 -30.50 29.60
C SER A 590 7.47 -30.72 28.90
N ALA A 591 7.04 -29.76 28.10
CA ALA A 591 5.86 -29.88 27.25
C ALA A 591 6.17 -29.41 25.83
N ALA A 592 5.79 -30.22 24.83
CA ALA A 592 5.85 -29.86 23.41
C ALA A 592 4.68 -30.52 22.66
N ARG A 593 4.26 -29.94 21.52
CA ARG A 593 3.08 -30.39 20.76
C ARG A 593 3.13 -31.88 20.39
N GLU A 594 4.28 -32.38 19.95
CA GLU A 594 4.45 -33.79 19.53
C GLU A 594 4.76 -34.75 20.69
N GLN A 595 5.46 -34.28 21.74
CA GLN A 595 5.86 -35.13 22.88
C GLN A 595 4.83 -35.16 24.02
N GLY A 596 3.84 -34.25 24.02
CA GLY A 596 2.92 -34.07 25.15
C GLY A 596 3.64 -33.53 26.39
N PHE A 597 3.06 -33.77 27.56
CA PHE A 597 3.62 -33.39 28.86
C PHE A 597 4.41 -34.55 29.47
N ALA A 598 5.66 -34.29 29.83
CA ALA A 598 6.51 -35.20 30.57
C ALA A 598 7.04 -34.51 31.83
N ALA A 599 7.10 -35.25 32.94
CA ALA A 599 7.65 -34.76 34.19
C ALA A 599 8.39 -35.87 34.92
N GLY A 600 9.38 -35.52 35.73
CA GLY A 600 10.08 -36.48 36.57
C GLY A 600 10.71 -35.78 37.76
N GLY A 601 10.89 -36.51 38.84
CA GLY A 601 11.36 -35.92 40.07
C GLY A 601 11.49 -36.93 41.19
N HIS A 602 11.78 -36.40 42.37
CA HIS A 602 11.77 -37.17 43.60
C HIS A 602 11.09 -36.36 44.69
N TRP A 603 10.37 -37.06 45.55
CA TRP A 603 9.85 -36.54 46.80
C TRP A 603 10.45 -37.29 47.97
N VAL A 604 10.56 -36.60 49.10
CA VAL A 604 11.15 -37.09 50.32
C VAL A 604 10.19 -36.84 51.46
N VAL A 605 9.90 -37.90 52.22
CA VAL A 605 9.24 -37.82 53.51
C VAL A 605 10.27 -38.14 54.58
N LYS A 606 10.35 -37.30 55.61
CA LYS A 606 11.17 -37.52 56.80
C LYS A 606 10.33 -37.57 58.05
N ASN A 607 10.60 -38.55 58.92
CA ASN A 607 9.93 -38.79 60.19
C ASN A 607 8.40 -38.79 60.04
N GLY A 608 7.89 -39.37 58.95
CA GLY A 608 6.48 -39.37 58.61
C GLY A 608 5.65 -40.16 59.61
N GLY A 609 4.57 -39.53 60.10
CA GLY A 609 3.58 -40.13 60.99
C GLY A 609 2.18 -40.11 60.36
N MET A 610 1.45 -41.22 60.48
CA MET A 610 0.08 -41.34 59.97
C MET A 610 -0.78 -42.28 60.83
N TRP A 611 -2.06 -41.94 60.96
CA TRP A 611 -3.08 -42.86 61.46
C TRP A 611 -3.71 -43.64 60.31
N MET A 612 -3.86 -44.94 60.51
CA MET A 612 -4.58 -45.86 59.64
C MET A 612 -5.72 -46.51 60.44
N LYS A 613 -6.66 -47.18 59.76
CA LYS A 613 -7.79 -47.87 60.42
C LYS A 613 -7.38 -48.83 61.54
N ASP A 614 -6.25 -49.52 61.35
CA ASP A 614 -5.82 -50.60 62.23
C ASP A 614 -4.59 -50.23 63.10
N GLY A 615 -4.18 -48.95 63.13
CA GLY A 615 -3.05 -48.52 63.97
C GLY A 615 -2.39 -47.19 63.58
N GLU A 616 -1.37 -46.83 64.35
CA GLU A 616 -0.50 -45.67 64.10
C GLU A 616 0.84 -46.12 63.54
N LEU A 617 1.37 -45.37 62.60
CA LEU A 617 2.66 -45.62 61.99
C LEU A 617 3.48 -44.33 62.03
N SER A 618 4.69 -44.41 62.59
CA SER A 618 5.54 -43.25 62.92
C SER A 618 6.99 -43.51 62.54
N GLY A 619 7.75 -42.44 62.27
CA GLY A 619 9.18 -42.53 61.98
C GLY A 619 9.53 -42.94 60.55
N LEU A 620 8.61 -42.80 59.60
CA LEU A 620 8.89 -43.16 58.20
C LEU A 620 9.84 -42.17 57.52
N ASP A 621 10.95 -42.70 57.04
CA ASP A 621 11.81 -42.02 56.07
C ASP A 621 11.74 -42.74 54.74
N PHE A 622 11.30 -42.06 53.68
CA PHE A 622 11.39 -42.62 52.33
C PHE A 622 11.66 -41.56 51.27
N VAL A 623 12.33 -42.00 50.22
CA VAL A 623 12.55 -41.24 48.98
C VAL A 623 11.94 -42.05 47.86
N MET A 624 11.11 -41.40 47.04
CA MET A 624 10.55 -42.06 45.87
C MET A 624 10.73 -41.20 44.63
N SER A 625 11.21 -41.84 43.57
CA SER A 625 11.38 -41.22 42.27
C SER A 625 10.16 -41.53 41.40
N TYR A 626 9.75 -40.56 40.61
CA TYR A 626 8.63 -40.73 39.69
C TYR A 626 8.99 -40.22 38.29
N ARG A 627 8.37 -40.84 37.30
CA ARG A 627 8.42 -40.39 35.91
C ARG A 627 7.03 -40.46 35.30
N LEU A 628 6.57 -39.33 34.81
CA LEU A 628 5.34 -39.15 34.06
C LEU A 628 5.68 -38.96 32.57
N GLN A 629 5.12 -39.80 31.72
CA GLN A 629 5.22 -39.67 30.26
C GLN A 629 3.94 -40.20 29.62
N ASN A 630 3.35 -39.48 28.66
CA ASN A 630 2.13 -39.88 27.95
C ASN A 630 0.97 -40.27 28.88
N HIS A 631 0.74 -39.50 29.94
CA HIS A 631 -0.29 -39.75 30.96
C HIS A 631 -0.11 -41.04 31.80
N LEU A 632 1.05 -41.71 31.70
CA LEU A 632 1.43 -42.87 32.50
C LEU A 632 2.47 -42.46 33.53
N CYS A 633 2.23 -42.79 34.81
CA CYS A 633 3.16 -42.55 35.90
C CYS A 633 3.84 -43.86 36.30
N CYS A 634 5.17 -43.91 36.19
CA CYS A 634 5.99 -45.00 36.68
C CYS A 634 6.68 -44.58 37.98
N TRP A 635 6.57 -45.41 39.01
CA TRP A 635 7.21 -45.22 40.32
C TRP A 635 8.39 -46.18 40.44
N ALA A 636 9.52 -45.69 40.94
CA ALA A 636 10.65 -46.54 41.31
C ALA A 636 11.05 -46.23 42.76
N PRO A 637 10.99 -47.19 43.68
CA PRO A 637 11.59 -47.02 44.99
C PRO A 637 13.10 -46.91 44.84
N SER A 638 13.71 -45.84 45.37
CA SER A 638 15.17 -45.82 45.54
C SER A 638 15.48 -46.36 46.92
N SER A 639 15.90 -47.62 47.00
CA SER A 639 16.55 -48.14 48.21
C SER A 639 17.87 -47.39 48.39
N ARG A 640 18.07 -46.76 49.54
CA ARG A 640 19.42 -46.55 50.06
C ARG A 640 19.82 -47.75 50.87
#